data_AF-A0A182N868-F1
#
_entry.id   AF-A0A182N868-F1
#
_cell.length_a   1.000
_cell.length_b   1.000
_cell.length_c   1.000
_cell.angle_alpha   90.00
_cell.angle_beta   90.00
_cell.angle_gamma   90.00
#
_symmetry.space_group_name_H-M   'P 1'
#
loop_
_entity.id
_entity.type
_entity.pdbx_description
1 polymer ?
#
loop_
_entity_poly.entity_id
_entity_poly.type
_entity_poly.pdbx_seq_one_letter_code
_entity_poly.pdbx_strand_id
1 'polypeptide(L)'
;MPRVFKYDDYDICLNDNPTIPSVYCVVKAVIRPDNTSDVWALIEHWLEIAFIVVALSIAGIVFGSSMYDFRCKTSHGLDHYKQDLPGVKQMYLVSFSIIRNWYRITSRGDDQLSHDLRYIHTIRMIVFMGVTLGHVVFYAQPRTALTIENRYNDFATMIIINGTQIVTTFFAISAMLLVLFFMQKVEETKKKVGIAEIFIISVARYVRLTPVYAFVMLFEATWIVRLGDGPLWKKGFETGRSYCRDNWWANMLYINNYYKVDEPCMLHTWYLAADFHLFVYGLILCALISRFPKIRNVLIGTMLFVSYIATSIIIYVKEYDAIPIFAPEQIRYFFWYWGVYKDAYVPTHMYLLVKVSWFGSLLFIPALFAAGYIFYHYQFATPSIWMALLFPVIRLLYSAIIFFGGVGLSFRFVKLLTRLCDIPFHTIIGRLTYSAYLCHLCLIKMSLFNTRSFFRYGLIDIGAIWAASLSLSYLVAWVLCLVLESPFIALQRQLFKGHGRPRNSSENSSSGGDNTADTSYYVIMVSIMKVLTVFVCGVLCCTELVHCAEQFNMSQYKLMPRVFHFDDYDECLRDDPSVPDVYCMVKAVVEPNASSAVWNVVAEFSSNWKQNLNHAHLDRGLCLSGCVRMLAELERNNVTEQELRSLVVPKFTIDFPYILKNGTFRDVDTYRRQYSELFAKCINYELLQKHGLRAYTEIEYCDSNRESYPIDNLEIAFLVVLATLLLVVAFSSWYDYRCKQDHGLAHYQTELTTKAAMVLVSFSIIRNWYRLTSRGDDFLSRSIRYVHAVRFMIFMMINMGHNILYAQPRTAMVIEKGFETGRTYCRKNWWVNLLYINNYYATDEPCMQHTWYLAADFHMFVYGLVVCAVVLRYPKYRTYILSFLLLVWSMVAAIIVYVNEYEAVTVLPPEFFFWYWDMYRGTYLPTHMYLVNYTAAIMGSFYMLHLQRKNFKTPKMFSLLWLLGVLAIPGSFAAGYFIYGNLFETPAVWMALVFPLGRILYTALMFLLTVGFIFRASKPVLRLLNIHLFGILGRLTYCAYLCHFFITRAASFGTRRLANLDVFEMNTSSWSTLVMSYVFGWLLCLMLESPFIALQKILFESLHGKRRSNMDGNEHFQGNLPQTTASFLGSDAPHDKAPKADVESYSSTTEQLRL
;
A
#
# COMPACT_ATOMS: atom_id res chain seq x y z
N MET A 1 -30.76 -21.69 29.03
CA MET A 1 -30.57 -22.42 27.74
C MET A 1 -31.81 -23.25 27.48
N PRO A 2 -32.28 -23.39 26.22
CA PRO A 2 -33.26 -24.41 25.87
C PRO A 2 -32.68 -25.82 26.08
N ARG A 3 -33.54 -26.85 26.20
CA ARG A 3 -33.07 -28.25 26.20
C ARG A 3 -32.50 -28.57 24.82
N VAL A 4 -31.25 -29.04 24.78
CA VAL A 4 -30.53 -29.37 23.53
C VAL A 4 -31.18 -30.52 22.76
N PHE A 5 -31.92 -31.38 23.46
CA PHE A 5 -32.69 -32.47 22.90
C PHE A 5 -34.13 -32.44 23.44
N LYS A 6 -35.10 -32.52 22.52
CA LYS A 6 -36.47 -32.95 22.78
C LYS A 6 -36.76 -34.05 21.77
N TYR A 7 -37.14 -35.20 22.28
CA TYR A 7 -37.70 -36.31 21.51
C TYR A 7 -39.13 -36.50 22.00
N ASP A 8 -40.03 -36.84 21.09
CA ASP A 8 -41.35 -37.35 21.43
C ASP A 8 -41.25 -38.88 21.55
N ASP A 9 -42.19 -39.52 22.25
CA ASP A 9 -42.00 -40.91 22.66
C ASP A 9 -42.08 -41.88 21.46
N TYR A 10 -41.02 -42.68 21.28
CA TYR A 10 -40.84 -43.57 20.13
C TYR A 10 -41.91 -44.66 20.09
N ASP A 11 -42.20 -45.28 21.24
CA ASP A 11 -43.14 -46.39 21.33
C ASP A 11 -44.59 -45.91 21.18
N ILE A 12 -44.90 -44.66 21.57
CA ILE A 12 -46.21 -44.04 21.29
C ILE A 12 -46.32 -43.73 19.78
N CYS A 13 -45.33 -43.04 19.22
CA CYS A 13 -45.37 -42.54 17.84
C CYS A 13 -45.54 -43.66 16.79
N LEU A 14 -45.03 -44.87 17.05
CA LEU A 14 -45.19 -46.00 16.13
C LEU A 14 -46.49 -46.78 16.32
N ASN A 15 -47.03 -46.86 17.55
CA ASN A 15 -48.21 -47.68 17.86
C ASN A 15 -49.57 -46.93 17.77
N ASP A 16 -49.57 -45.60 17.60
CA ASP A 16 -50.77 -44.76 17.72
C ASP A 16 -51.88 -45.03 16.68
N ASN A 17 -51.58 -45.72 15.56
CA ASN A 17 -52.62 -46.25 14.67
C ASN A 17 -52.11 -47.36 13.72
N PRO A 18 -52.73 -48.56 13.66
CA PRO A 18 -52.31 -49.64 12.77
C PRO A 18 -52.78 -49.47 11.30
N THR A 19 -53.53 -48.41 10.98
CA THR A 19 -54.12 -48.19 9.64
C THR A 19 -53.37 -47.18 8.77
N ILE A 20 -52.37 -46.49 9.32
CA ILE A 20 -51.56 -45.47 8.63
C ILE A 20 -50.08 -45.77 8.95
N PRO A 21 -49.17 -45.83 7.97
CA PRO A 21 -47.75 -46.08 8.25
C PRO A 21 -47.12 -44.91 9.02
N SER A 22 -46.92 -45.11 10.31
CA SER A 22 -46.25 -44.20 11.24
C SER A 22 -44.73 -44.16 10.97
N VAL A 23 -44.14 -42.95 10.89
CA VAL A 23 -42.72 -42.76 10.58
C VAL A 23 -42.07 -41.83 11.60
N TYR A 24 -41.19 -42.39 12.44
CA TYR A 24 -40.47 -41.64 13.47
C TYR A 24 -39.24 -40.91 12.87
N CYS A 25 -39.39 -39.61 12.57
CA CYS A 25 -38.33 -38.79 11.96
C CYS A 25 -37.48 -38.03 12.99
N VAL A 26 -36.19 -38.39 13.11
CA VAL A 26 -35.23 -37.63 13.92
C VAL A 26 -34.75 -36.38 13.17
N VAL A 27 -35.44 -35.26 13.36
CA VAL A 27 -35.10 -33.98 12.73
C VAL A 27 -33.94 -33.30 13.47
N LYS A 28 -32.77 -33.20 12.81
CA LYS A 28 -31.60 -32.51 13.35
C LYS A 28 -31.70 -30.99 13.17
N ALA A 29 -32.51 -30.34 14.01
CA ALA A 29 -32.62 -28.88 14.03
C ALA A 29 -31.30 -28.21 14.43
N VAL A 30 -30.68 -27.51 13.49
CA VAL A 30 -29.57 -26.59 13.80
C VAL A 30 -30.19 -25.25 14.20
N ILE A 31 -29.99 -24.83 15.45
CA ILE A 31 -30.28 -23.45 15.86
C ILE A 31 -29.27 -22.55 15.15
N ARG A 32 -29.68 -21.98 14.03
CA ARG A 32 -28.94 -20.93 13.32
C ARG A 32 -28.89 -19.70 14.25
N PRO A 33 -27.77 -18.96 14.35
CA PRO A 33 -27.74 -17.73 15.12
C PRO A 33 -28.77 -16.76 14.52
N ASP A 34 -29.77 -16.40 15.33
CA ASP A 34 -30.80 -15.45 14.96
C ASP A 34 -30.35 -14.05 15.37
N ASN A 35 -30.17 -13.17 14.37
CA ASN A 35 -29.68 -11.80 14.58
C ASN A 35 -30.67 -10.94 15.38
N THR A 36 -31.93 -11.38 15.54
CA THR A 36 -32.91 -10.72 16.42
C THR A 36 -32.63 -10.93 17.92
N SER A 37 -31.66 -11.79 18.28
CA SER A 37 -31.33 -12.05 19.69
C SER A 37 -30.29 -11.08 20.27
N ASP A 38 -30.68 -10.34 21.32
CA ASP A 38 -29.87 -9.30 21.97
C ASP A 38 -28.45 -9.74 22.35
N VAL A 39 -28.28 -11.03 22.69
CA VAL A 39 -27.00 -11.61 23.11
C VAL A 39 -25.94 -11.52 22.01
N TRP A 40 -26.31 -11.74 20.75
CA TRP A 40 -25.35 -11.62 19.63
C TRP A 40 -25.09 -10.16 19.26
N ALA A 41 -26.11 -9.30 19.28
CA ALA A 41 -25.94 -7.86 19.13
C ALA A 41 -25.01 -7.27 20.21
N LEU A 42 -25.08 -7.78 21.44
CA LEU A 42 -24.19 -7.43 22.55
C LEU A 42 -22.75 -7.90 22.31
N ILE A 43 -22.54 -9.15 21.83
CA ILE A 43 -21.20 -9.68 21.51
C ILE A 43 -20.53 -8.89 20.38
N GLU A 44 -21.29 -8.46 19.37
CA GLU A 44 -20.78 -7.54 18.35
C GLU A 44 -20.37 -6.19 18.94
N HIS A 45 -21.23 -5.58 19.77
CA HIS A 45 -20.91 -4.35 20.49
C HIS A 45 -19.64 -4.50 21.37
N TRP A 46 -19.37 -5.68 21.93
CA TRP A 46 -18.14 -5.92 22.69
C TRP A 46 -16.88 -5.93 21.83
N LEU A 47 -16.88 -6.55 20.65
CA LEU A 47 -15.74 -6.42 19.71
C LEU A 47 -15.55 -4.96 19.28
N GLU A 48 -16.68 -4.30 18.99
CA GLU A 48 -16.79 -2.91 18.56
C GLU A 48 -16.24 -1.93 19.60
N ILE A 49 -16.44 -2.20 20.89
CA ILE A 49 -15.90 -1.41 22.01
C ILE A 49 -14.45 -1.82 22.34
N ALA A 50 -14.17 -3.12 22.42
CA ALA A 50 -12.90 -3.66 22.93
C ALA A 50 -11.70 -3.15 22.13
N PHE A 51 -11.84 -3.10 20.82
CA PHE A 51 -10.85 -2.46 19.98
C PHE A 51 -10.56 -1.01 20.41
N ILE A 52 -11.60 -0.21 20.66
CA ILE A 52 -11.43 1.22 20.88
C ILE A 52 -10.80 1.50 22.24
N VAL A 53 -11.13 0.67 23.23
CA VAL A 53 -10.43 0.65 24.52
C VAL A 53 -8.93 0.52 24.26
N VAL A 54 -8.51 -0.38 23.38
CA VAL A 54 -7.09 -0.50 23.04
C VAL A 54 -6.60 0.67 22.16
N ALA A 55 -7.43 1.29 21.30
CA ALA A 55 -7.09 2.51 20.56
C ALA A 55 -6.66 3.65 21.49
N LEU A 56 -7.51 3.98 22.46
CA LEU A 56 -7.22 5.00 23.46
C LEU A 56 -6.07 4.56 24.39
N SER A 57 -5.98 3.26 24.70
CA SER A 57 -4.87 2.71 25.48
C SER A 57 -3.51 2.97 24.83
N ILE A 58 -3.32 2.57 23.57
CA ILE A 58 -1.98 2.70 22.96
C ILE A 58 -1.71 4.08 22.35
N ALA A 59 -2.75 4.90 22.11
CA ALA A 59 -2.59 6.33 21.90
C ALA A 59 -2.05 6.97 23.18
N GLY A 60 -2.59 6.59 24.34
CA GLY A 60 -2.12 6.98 25.66
C GLY A 60 -0.69 6.52 25.95
N ILE A 61 -0.31 5.28 25.61
CA ILE A 61 1.07 4.78 25.77
C ILE A 61 2.06 5.60 24.94
N VAL A 62 1.70 6.03 23.73
CA VAL A 62 2.59 6.82 22.88
C VAL A 62 2.60 8.28 23.24
N PHE A 63 1.46 8.85 23.59
CA PHE A 63 1.42 10.17 24.17
C PHE A 63 2.28 10.21 25.44
N GLY A 64 2.13 9.24 26.34
CA GLY A 64 2.91 9.10 27.57
C GLY A 64 4.40 8.85 27.35
N SER A 65 4.79 8.00 26.40
CA SER A 65 6.20 7.72 26.10
C SER A 65 6.86 8.82 25.27
N SER A 66 6.13 9.43 24.34
CA SER A 66 6.56 10.67 23.67
C SER A 66 6.68 11.79 24.69
N MET A 67 5.82 11.87 25.72
CA MET A 67 5.95 12.82 26.83
C MET A 67 7.11 12.48 27.79
N TYR A 68 7.43 11.21 28.01
CA TYR A 68 8.54 10.78 28.85
C TYR A 68 9.89 11.01 28.16
N ASP A 69 9.99 10.66 26.88
CA ASP A 69 11.13 11.05 26.06
C ASP A 69 11.15 12.57 25.88
N PHE A 70 9.98 13.25 25.78
CA PHE A 70 9.86 14.72 25.89
C PHE A 70 10.54 15.17 27.17
N ARG A 71 10.33 14.54 28.30
CA ARG A 71 11.15 14.73 29.52
C ARG A 71 12.60 14.20 29.41
N CYS A 72 13.25 14.17 28.23
CA CYS A 72 14.64 13.70 28.04
C CYS A 72 15.67 14.53 27.19
N LYS A 73 15.37 15.55 26.35
CA LYS A 73 16.38 16.44 25.65
C LYS A 73 16.79 17.56 26.60
N THR A 74 17.13 17.14 27.80
CA THR A 74 16.88 17.80 29.09
C THR A 74 18.15 18.35 30.08
N SER A 75 19.27 17.90 30.88
CA SER A 75 20.35 16.78 31.37
C SER A 75 21.58 15.91 30.71
N HIS A 76 21.83 15.68 29.39
CA HIS A 76 22.90 15.00 28.60
C HIS A 76 23.41 15.57 27.18
N GLY A 77 22.89 16.61 26.44
CA GLY A 77 23.22 16.89 24.97
C GLY A 77 22.37 17.97 24.17
N LEU A 78 22.11 17.86 22.83
CA LEU A 78 20.81 18.21 22.14
C LEU A 78 20.25 16.98 21.36
N ASP A 79 21.01 15.90 21.36
CA ASP A 79 21.02 14.88 20.31
C ASP A 79 20.75 13.46 20.82
N HIS A 80 20.32 13.26 22.08
CA HIS A 80 19.81 11.94 22.48
C HIS A 80 18.49 11.57 21.75
N TYR A 81 17.89 12.49 20.99
CA TYR A 81 16.94 12.22 19.90
C TYR A 81 17.50 11.22 18.86
N LYS A 82 18.83 11.15 18.71
CA LYS A 82 19.60 10.37 17.72
C LYS A 82 20.45 9.26 18.37
N GLN A 83 20.54 9.21 19.70
CA GLN A 83 21.40 8.28 20.46
C GLN A 83 20.57 7.52 21.51
N ASP A 84 20.99 6.32 21.91
CA ASP A 84 20.32 5.58 22.98
C ASP A 84 20.66 6.18 24.36
N LEU A 85 19.63 6.40 25.21
CA LEU A 85 19.76 6.71 26.63
C LEU A 85 20.56 5.63 27.40
N PRO A 86 21.28 6.00 28.47
CA PRO A 86 22.12 5.08 29.22
C PRO A 86 21.34 4.02 30.02
N GLY A 87 20.09 4.29 30.43
CA GLY A 87 19.29 3.36 31.22
C GLY A 87 18.41 2.45 30.37
N VAL A 88 18.51 1.12 30.55
CA VAL A 88 17.63 0.14 29.87
C VAL A 88 16.14 0.38 30.19
N LYS A 89 15.80 0.68 31.46
CA LYS A 89 14.44 1.08 31.85
C LYS A 89 13.96 2.34 31.12
N GLN A 90 14.86 3.30 30.89
CA GLN A 90 14.55 4.50 30.10
C GLN A 90 14.34 4.14 28.63
N MET A 91 15.15 3.24 28.06
CA MET A 91 14.98 2.72 26.69
C MET A 91 13.60 2.09 26.45
N TYR A 92 13.05 1.35 27.41
CA TYR A 92 11.66 0.87 27.33
C TYR A 92 10.66 2.04 27.35
N LEU A 93 10.80 2.96 28.31
CA LEU A 93 9.91 4.13 28.46
C LEU A 93 10.00 5.15 27.31
N VAL A 94 11.05 5.13 26.48
CA VAL A 94 11.18 5.94 25.26
C VAL A 94 11.05 5.12 23.97
N SER A 95 10.78 3.82 24.05
CA SER A 95 10.55 3.02 22.84
C SER A 95 9.38 3.61 22.06
N PHE A 96 8.29 3.94 22.78
CA PHE A 96 6.99 4.51 22.38
C PHE A 96 7.01 6.01 22.01
N SER A 97 8.18 6.59 21.71
CA SER A 97 8.35 8.03 21.42
C SER A 97 8.32 8.38 19.92
N ILE A 98 7.22 9.01 19.47
CA ILE A 98 6.98 9.45 18.07
C ILE A 98 8.21 10.07 17.42
N ILE A 99 8.91 10.93 18.15
CA ILE A 99 9.87 11.87 17.55
C ILE A 99 11.29 11.32 17.60
N ARG A 100 11.67 10.63 18.69
CA ARG A 100 12.87 9.77 18.66
C ARG A 100 12.74 8.87 17.46
N ASN A 101 11.57 8.24 17.31
CA ASN A 101 11.20 7.42 16.19
C ASN A 101 11.36 8.19 14.87
N TRP A 102 10.75 9.37 14.66
CA TRP A 102 10.96 10.23 13.46
C TRP A 102 12.41 10.60 13.11
N TYR A 103 13.35 10.66 14.06
CA TYR A 103 14.79 10.74 13.75
C TYR A 103 15.42 9.39 13.47
N ARG A 104 14.97 8.36 14.19
CA ARG A 104 15.56 7.00 14.30
C ARG A 104 15.84 6.03 12.93
N ILE A 105 14.72 6.70 12.31
CA ILE A 105 14.07 7.06 10.97
C ILE A 105 14.80 8.01 10.03
N THR A 106 14.60 9.33 10.11
CA THR A 106 14.93 10.21 8.96
C THR A 106 16.44 10.31 8.71
N SER A 107 17.26 9.87 9.67
CA SER A 107 18.69 9.68 9.43
C SER A 107 18.91 8.75 8.23
N ARG A 108 19.87 9.10 7.38
CA ARG A 108 20.57 8.04 6.64
C ARG A 108 21.33 7.23 7.68
N GLY A 109 21.38 5.92 7.48
CA GLY A 109 22.45 5.21 8.15
C GLY A 109 23.78 5.52 7.45
N ASP A 110 24.86 5.55 8.24
CA ASP A 110 26.20 5.90 7.81
C ASP A 110 27.21 4.74 7.63
N ASP A 111 26.86 3.44 7.57
CA ASP A 111 27.80 2.40 7.07
C ASP A 111 27.81 2.28 5.55
N GLN A 112 28.98 1.79 5.18
CA GLN A 112 29.26 1.03 4.02
C GLN A 112 28.41 -0.25 3.85
N LEU A 113 27.82 -0.97 4.83
CA LEU A 113 26.98 -2.13 4.46
C LEU A 113 25.67 -1.71 3.82
N SER A 114 25.29 -0.48 4.10
CA SER A 114 24.29 0.18 3.31
C SER A 114 24.84 0.75 1.98
N HIS A 115 26.16 0.85 1.79
CA HIS A 115 26.76 1.48 0.60
C HIS A 115 26.47 0.78 -0.73
N ASP A 116 27.01 -0.31 -1.25
CA ASP A 116 26.72 -0.80 -2.63
C ASP A 116 25.24 -1.22 -2.92
N LEU A 117 24.31 -0.90 -2.02
CA LEU A 117 22.97 -1.42 -1.70
C LEU A 117 21.44 -0.86 -1.92
N ARG A 118 20.57 0.19 -2.39
CA ARG A 118 20.29 1.31 -3.47
C ARG A 118 19.82 0.74 -4.83
N TYR A 119 19.59 -0.52 -5.14
CA TYR A 119 19.56 -1.78 -4.43
C TYR A 119 18.45 -2.05 -3.35
N ILE A 120 18.31 -1.55 -2.06
CA ILE A 120 17.43 -1.59 -0.79
C ILE A 120 15.93 -0.99 -0.56
N HIS A 121 15.48 0.28 -0.58
CA HIS A 121 14.11 0.82 -0.80
C HIS A 121 13.74 1.88 -1.91
N THR A 122 13.38 1.47 -3.13
CA THR A 122 12.73 2.29 -4.24
C THR A 122 12.59 1.42 -5.48
N ILE A 123 13.24 0.26 -5.55
CA ILE A 123 12.93 -0.73 -6.58
C ILE A 123 11.43 -0.95 -6.48
N ARG A 124 11.05 -1.14 -5.26
CA ARG A 124 9.69 -1.35 -4.93
C ARG A 124 8.91 -0.06 -5.23
N MET A 125 9.43 1.15 -5.45
CA MET A 125 8.63 2.37 -5.78
C MET A 125 7.93 2.27 -7.12
N ILE A 126 8.54 1.66 -8.11
CA ILE A 126 7.95 1.50 -9.45
C ILE A 126 6.93 0.35 -9.43
N VAL A 127 6.99 -0.46 -8.38
CA VAL A 127 6.23 -1.70 -8.29
C VAL A 127 5.59 -1.92 -6.88
N PHE A 128 5.36 -1.03 -5.90
CA PHE A 128 4.89 0.36 -5.93
C PHE A 128 4.42 0.92 -7.23
N MET A 129 3.88 2.14 -7.24
CA MET A 129 3.34 2.76 -8.43
C MET A 129 2.47 1.77 -9.22
N GLY A 130 2.95 0.99 -10.19
CA GLY A 130 2.02 0.14 -10.92
C GLY A 130 1.36 -1.16 -10.34
N VAL A 131 1.40 -1.64 -9.09
CA VAL A 131 0.33 -2.58 -8.62
C VAL A 131 -0.86 -1.86 -8.01
N THR A 132 -0.70 -0.66 -7.46
CA THR A 132 -1.85 0.25 -7.47
C THR A 132 -2.26 0.58 -8.88
N LEU A 133 -1.37 0.42 -9.87
CA LEU A 133 -1.86 0.20 -11.21
C LEU A 133 -2.60 -1.18 -11.13
N GLY A 134 -1.96 -2.35 -11.28
CA GLY A 134 -2.44 -3.71 -10.94
C GLY A 134 -3.93 -4.07 -10.99
N HIS A 135 -4.70 -3.43 -10.15
CA HIS A 135 -5.48 -4.08 -9.12
C HIS A 135 -6.57 -3.14 -8.62
N VAL A 136 -6.61 -1.86 -9.01
CA VAL A 136 -7.69 -0.94 -8.57
C VAL A 136 -9.04 -1.26 -9.20
N VAL A 137 -9.11 -2.47 -9.75
CA VAL A 137 -9.36 -2.75 -11.16
C VAL A 137 -9.25 -4.35 -11.37
N PHE A 138 -10.31 -5.15 -11.78
CA PHE A 138 -10.88 -6.56 -11.42
C PHE A 138 -11.97 -7.18 -10.29
N TYR A 139 -13.03 -6.94 -9.39
CA TYR A 139 -13.97 -6.13 -8.44
C TYR A 139 -14.96 -4.96 -8.82
N ALA A 140 -14.50 -3.70 -8.94
CA ALA A 140 -15.24 -2.48 -9.30
C ALA A 140 -15.74 -2.47 -10.76
N GLN A 141 -16.88 -3.10 -10.95
CA GLN A 141 -17.49 -3.45 -12.24
C GLN A 141 -17.75 -2.29 -13.19
N PRO A 142 -17.95 -2.53 -14.51
CA PRO A 142 -18.35 -1.56 -15.51
C PRO A 142 -19.85 -1.50 -15.85
N ARG A 143 -20.28 -0.38 -16.45
CA ARG A 143 -21.68 -0.08 -16.87
C ARG A 143 -22.19 -1.04 -17.94
N THR A 144 -21.26 -1.68 -18.64
CA THR A 144 -21.45 -2.34 -19.93
C THR A 144 -20.37 -3.40 -20.07
N ALA A 145 -20.77 -4.66 -20.14
CA ALA A 145 -19.87 -5.81 -20.34
C ALA A 145 -18.94 -5.60 -21.54
N LEU A 146 -19.47 -5.07 -22.65
CA LEU A 146 -18.75 -4.71 -23.88
C LEU A 146 -17.47 -3.89 -23.64
N THR A 147 -17.42 -3.10 -22.56
CA THR A 147 -16.25 -2.29 -22.24
C THR A 147 -15.16 -3.06 -21.48
N ILE A 148 -15.49 -4.19 -20.85
CA ILE A 148 -14.52 -5.21 -20.43
C ILE A 148 -14.06 -5.96 -21.68
N GLU A 149 -15.01 -6.49 -22.44
CA GLU A 149 -14.79 -7.50 -23.48
C GLU A 149 -13.95 -6.92 -24.64
N ASN A 150 -14.23 -5.68 -25.06
CA ASN A 150 -13.36 -4.96 -26.00
C ASN A 150 -11.96 -4.70 -25.42
N ARG A 151 -11.86 -4.33 -24.14
CA ARG A 151 -10.57 -4.11 -23.48
C ARG A 151 -9.79 -5.42 -23.35
N TYR A 152 -10.42 -6.53 -23.07
CA TYR A 152 -9.83 -7.88 -23.07
C TYR A 152 -9.26 -8.31 -24.44
N ASN A 153 -9.45 -7.52 -25.49
CA ASN A 153 -8.81 -7.69 -26.80
C ASN A 153 -7.72 -6.62 -27.08
N ASP A 154 -7.60 -5.57 -26.28
CA ASP A 154 -6.47 -4.64 -26.37
C ASP A 154 -5.18 -5.36 -25.95
N PHE A 155 -4.18 -5.35 -26.84
CA PHE A 155 -2.75 -5.45 -26.49
C PHE A 155 -2.48 -4.69 -25.18
N ALA A 156 -2.86 -3.42 -25.18
CA ALA A 156 -2.81 -2.53 -24.04
C ALA A 156 -4.07 -2.61 -23.14
N THR A 157 -4.45 -3.82 -22.73
CA THR A 157 -5.15 -4.13 -21.46
C THR A 157 -4.59 -5.39 -20.79
N MET A 158 -3.70 -6.17 -21.42
CA MET A 158 -3.53 -7.58 -21.10
C MET A 158 -2.35 -8.02 -20.19
N ILE A 159 -1.33 -7.21 -19.97
CA ILE A 159 -0.12 -7.59 -19.17
C ILE A 159 -0.18 -7.01 -17.77
N ILE A 160 -0.89 -5.92 -17.68
CA ILE A 160 -1.87 -5.75 -16.64
C ILE A 160 -2.56 -7.06 -16.12
N ILE A 161 -3.07 -7.96 -16.99
CA ILE A 161 -4.00 -9.07 -16.64
C ILE A 161 -3.27 -10.37 -16.38
N ASN A 162 -2.39 -10.76 -17.32
CA ASN A 162 -1.31 -11.64 -16.94
C ASN A 162 -0.55 -11.04 -15.78
N GLY A 163 -0.62 -9.76 -15.51
CA GLY A 163 -0.34 -9.14 -14.23
C GLY A 163 -1.14 -9.64 -13.00
N THR A 164 -1.75 -10.84 -12.96
CA THR A 164 -1.57 -11.73 -11.76
C THR A 164 -0.15 -11.54 -11.27
N GLN A 165 0.67 -11.62 -12.29
CA GLN A 165 2.06 -11.73 -12.33
C GLN A 165 2.72 -10.35 -12.08
N ILE A 166 2.91 -9.90 -10.82
CA ILE A 166 4.23 -9.32 -10.41
C ILE A 166 4.82 -9.68 -9.03
N VAL A 167 4.09 -10.31 -8.07
CA VAL A 167 4.53 -10.54 -6.64
C VAL A 167 5.85 -11.26 -6.45
N THR A 168 6.27 -11.84 -7.53
CA THR A 168 7.40 -12.66 -7.64
C THR A 168 8.62 -12.04 -7.03
N THR A 169 8.86 -10.73 -7.14
CA THR A 169 10.15 -10.19 -6.71
C THR A 169 10.38 -10.12 -5.21
N PHE A 170 9.55 -10.72 -4.38
CA PHE A 170 9.21 -9.94 -3.21
C PHE A 170 9.55 -10.47 -1.88
N PHE A 171 8.81 -11.48 -1.45
CA PHE A 171 9.37 -12.43 -0.52
C PHE A 171 10.54 -13.21 -1.12
N ALA A 172 10.80 -12.87 -2.36
CA ALA A 172 12.01 -13.08 -3.01
C ALA A 172 13.05 -12.17 -2.32
N ILE A 173 13.00 -10.83 -2.34
CA ILE A 173 14.11 -10.06 -1.73
C ILE A 173 14.35 -10.48 -0.25
N SER A 174 13.29 -10.94 0.46
CA SER A 174 13.26 -11.64 1.77
C SER A 174 14.50 -12.34 2.25
N ALA A 175 14.96 -13.33 1.50
CA ALA A 175 15.61 -14.47 2.12
C ALA A 175 17.01 -14.72 1.61
N MET A 176 17.57 -13.72 0.96
CA MET A 176 18.97 -13.64 0.64
C MET A 176 19.58 -12.69 1.67
N LEU A 177 18.87 -11.67 2.17
CA LEU A 177 19.11 -10.94 3.51
C LEU A 177 19.16 -12.20 4.46
N LEU A 178 18.25 -13.15 4.32
CA LEU A 178 18.32 -14.31 5.18
C LEU A 178 19.56 -15.17 4.95
N VAL A 179 20.20 -15.15 3.78
CA VAL A 179 21.59 -15.58 3.58
C VAL A 179 22.60 -14.59 4.19
N LEU A 180 22.35 -13.28 4.23
CA LEU A 180 23.31 -12.22 4.55
C LEU A 180 23.28 -11.67 5.96
N PHE A 181 22.15 -11.20 6.50
CA PHE A 181 22.03 -10.98 7.94
C PHE A 181 22.36 -12.26 8.70
N PHE A 182 22.18 -13.42 8.07
CA PHE A 182 22.77 -14.65 8.55
C PHE A 182 24.29 -14.67 8.40
N MET A 183 24.86 -14.56 7.20
CA MET A 183 26.32 -14.71 6.97
C MET A 183 27.15 -13.59 7.62
N GLN A 184 26.70 -12.35 7.57
CA GLN A 184 27.19 -11.20 8.33
C GLN A 184 27.14 -11.47 9.84
N LYS A 185 26.03 -11.99 10.38
CA LYS A 185 25.95 -12.39 11.80
C LYS A 185 26.86 -13.57 12.14
N VAL A 186 27.07 -14.51 11.22
CA VAL A 186 28.03 -15.61 11.36
C VAL A 186 29.47 -15.08 11.34
N GLU A 187 29.78 -14.09 10.51
CA GLU A 187 31.08 -13.42 10.45
C GLU A 187 31.36 -12.57 11.71
N GLU A 188 30.38 -11.78 12.15
CA GLU A 188 30.43 -10.96 13.38
C GLU A 188 30.57 -11.82 14.64
N THR A 189 29.73 -12.86 14.80
CA THR A 189 29.69 -13.67 16.03
C THR A 189 30.70 -14.82 16.03
N LYS A 190 31.22 -15.21 14.85
CA LYS A 190 32.05 -16.40 14.60
C LYS A 190 31.44 -17.72 15.09
N LYS A 191 30.14 -17.76 15.39
CA LYS A 191 29.41 -18.94 15.86
C LYS A 191 28.53 -19.51 14.75
N LYS A 192 28.46 -20.84 14.68
CA LYS A 192 27.45 -21.53 13.85
C LYS A 192 26.08 -21.35 14.51
N VAL A 193 25.07 -21.02 13.70
CA VAL A 193 23.70 -20.76 14.17
C VAL A 193 23.04 -22.07 14.60
N GLY A 194 22.55 -22.13 15.84
CA GLY A 194 21.81 -23.28 16.39
C GLY A 194 20.31 -23.17 16.18
N ILE A 195 19.58 -24.22 16.58
CA ILE A 195 18.11 -24.29 16.47
C ILE A 195 17.46 -23.19 17.34
N ALA A 196 18.04 -22.91 18.51
CA ALA A 196 17.59 -21.82 19.38
C ALA A 196 17.72 -20.45 18.70
N GLU A 197 18.83 -20.17 18.01
CA GLU A 197 18.98 -18.93 17.24
C GLU A 197 18.05 -18.86 16.02
N ILE A 198 17.76 -19.99 15.36
CA ILE A 198 16.76 -20.06 14.28
C ILE A 198 15.39 -19.67 14.82
N PHE A 199 14.98 -20.25 15.96
CA PHE A 199 13.73 -19.93 16.63
C PHE A 199 13.69 -18.46 17.08
N ILE A 200 14.75 -17.96 17.73
CA ILE A 200 14.84 -16.56 18.19
C ILE A 200 14.79 -15.60 17.00
N ILE A 201 15.45 -15.88 15.87
CA ILE A 201 15.37 -15.04 14.66
C ILE A 201 13.95 -15.10 14.05
N SER A 202 13.30 -16.26 14.08
CA SER A 202 11.94 -16.45 13.55
C SER A 202 10.89 -15.76 14.42
N VAL A 203 11.00 -15.85 15.75
CA VAL A 203 10.17 -15.11 16.72
C VAL A 203 10.50 -13.62 16.71
N ALA A 204 11.77 -13.24 16.54
CA ALA A 204 12.13 -11.85 16.32
C ALA A 204 11.53 -11.31 15.02
N ARG A 205 11.43 -12.14 13.96
CA ARG A 205 10.66 -11.79 12.76
C ARG A 205 9.17 -11.72 13.11
N TYR A 206 8.57 -12.73 13.74
CA TYR A 206 7.17 -12.70 14.18
C TYR A 206 6.86 -11.45 15.03
N VAL A 207 7.55 -11.12 16.12
CA VAL A 207 7.31 -9.88 16.89
C VAL A 207 7.60 -8.58 16.09
N ARG A 208 8.38 -8.65 15.01
CA ARG A 208 8.58 -7.60 14.01
C ARG A 208 7.52 -7.59 12.89
N LEU A 209 6.76 -8.67 12.72
CA LEU A 209 5.79 -8.87 11.65
C LEU A 209 4.34 -8.81 12.17
N THR A 210 4.14 -9.33 13.36
CA THR A 210 2.92 -9.96 13.86
C THR A 210 2.14 -9.15 14.87
N PRO A 211 2.60 -8.05 15.48
CA PRO A 211 1.65 -7.12 16.09
C PRO A 211 0.43 -6.64 15.25
N VAL A 212 0.16 -7.11 14.01
CA VAL A 212 -0.52 -6.36 12.89
C VAL A 212 -1.59 -6.94 11.74
N TYR A 213 -2.41 -8.07 11.36
CA TYR A 213 -2.94 -9.58 11.69
C TYR A 213 -2.90 -10.43 13.14
N ALA A 214 -1.69 -10.03 15.11
CA ALA A 214 -1.93 -9.50 16.59
C ALA A 214 -2.61 -8.06 16.92
N PHE A 215 -2.63 -7.02 16.05
CA PHE A 215 -3.71 -6.05 15.61
C PHE A 215 -4.42 -6.13 14.16
N VAL A 216 -3.98 -5.51 13.01
CA VAL A 216 -4.83 -4.93 11.88
C VAL A 216 -5.96 -5.78 11.32
N MET A 217 -5.86 -7.10 11.27
CA MET A 217 -7.04 -7.95 11.01
C MET A 217 -8.23 -7.63 11.90
N LEU A 218 -7.95 -6.95 13.01
CA LEU A 218 -8.94 -6.35 13.85
C LEU A 218 -9.94 -5.60 12.88
N PHE A 219 -9.76 -4.48 12.20
CA PHE A 219 -10.60 -4.03 11.03
C PHE A 219 -12.09 -4.46 10.84
N GLU A 220 -12.44 -5.28 9.82
CA GLU A 220 -13.81 -5.41 9.28
C GLU A 220 -14.73 -5.88 10.37
N ALA A 221 -14.21 -6.75 11.23
CA ALA A 221 -15.09 -7.56 12.02
C ALA A 221 -15.84 -6.83 13.16
N THR A 222 -15.88 -5.49 13.18
CA THR A 222 -16.63 -4.65 14.17
C THR A 222 -17.81 -3.92 13.57
N TRP A 223 -17.82 -2.57 13.55
CA TRP A 223 -18.95 -1.63 13.36
C TRP A 223 -19.69 -1.87 12.02
N ILE A 224 -19.64 -3.06 11.37
CA ILE A 224 -19.03 -3.27 10.03
C ILE A 224 -19.46 -2.20 9.11
N VAL A 225 -20.74 -2.02 9.10
CA VAL A 225 -21.52 -1.11 8.36
C VAL A 225 -21.75 0.21 9.17
N ARG A 226 -20.77 1.11 9.39
CA ARG A 226 -20.93 2.47 10.00
C ARG A 226 -20.12 3.66 9.38
N LEU A 227 -19.71 3.67 8.09
CA LEU A 227 -19.44 4.77 7.08
C LEU A 227 -19.16 4.26 5.59
N GLY A 228 -20.03 3.95 4.60
CA GLY A 228 -21.50 4.05 4.38
C GLY A 228 -22.37 2.99 3.63
N ASP A 229 -23.52 3.45 3.11
CA ASP A 229 -24.80 2.82 2.63
C ASP A 229 -24.91 2.75 1.08
N GLY A 230 -25.61 1.83 0.39
CA GLY A 230 -25.52 1.74 -1.12
C GLY A 230 -25.35 0.34 -1.75
N PRO A 231 -25.29 0.16 -3.09
CA PRO A 231 -25.34 -1.17 -3.70
C PRO A 231 -24.08 -2.05 -3.49
N LEU A 232 -23.05 -1.98 -4.35
CA LEU A 232 -22.07 -3.08 -4.52
C LEU A 232 -21.21 -3.49 -3.29
N TRP A 233 -21.35 -2.87 -2.12
CA TRP A 233 -20.43 -3.10 -1.00
C TRP A 233 -20.92 -3.94 0.16
N LYS A 234 -22.20 -4.30 0.28
CA LYS A 234 -22.52 -5.45 1.17
C LYS A 234 -21.74 -6.66 0.64
N LYS A 235 -21.85 -6.92 -0.67
CA LYS A 235 -20.96 -7.80 -1.48
C LYS A 235 -19.45 -7.51 -1.30
N GLY A 236 -19.09 -6.27 -0.99
CA GLY A 236 -17.73 -5.85 -0.75
C GLY A 236 -17.18 -6.23 0.64
N PHE A 237 -17.89 -5.94 1.70
CA PHE A 237 -17.27 -5.73 3.01
C PHE A 237 -17.99 -6.40 4.16
N GLU A 238 -19.30 -6.58 4.02
CA GLU A 238 -20.01 -7.53 4.87
C GLU A 238 -19.47 -8.95 4.63
N THR A 239 -19.08 -9.26 3.38
CA THR A 239 -18.37 -10.49 3.00
C THR A 239 -17.05 -10.67 3.76
N GLY A 240 -16.12 -9.69 3.66
CA GLY A 240 -14.82 -9.77 4.34
C GLY A 240 -14.97 -9.78 5.86
N ARG A 241 -15.86 -8.97 6.45
CA ARG A 241 -16.25 -9.07 7.87
C ARG A 241 -16.64 -10.49 8.27
N SER A 242 -17.57 -11.08 7.52
CA SER A 242 -18.14 -12.39 7.85
C SER A 242 -17.03 -13.45 7.85
N TYR A 243 -16.29 -13.56 6.74
CA TYR A 243 -15.16 -14.47 6.65
C TYR A 243 -14.12 -14.19 7.74
N CYS A 244 -13.97 -12.94 8.18
CA CYS A 244 -13.02 -12.60 9.24
C CYS A 244 -13.43 -12.97 10.65
N ARG A 245 -14.72 -12.94 10.99
CA ARG A 245 -15.15 -13.41 12.32
C ARG A 245 -14.84 -14.89 12.48
N ASP A 246 -14.94 -15.64 11.40
CA ASP A 246 -14.74 -17.08 11.38
C ASP A 246 -13.25 -17.47 11.30
N ASN A 247 -12.50 -16.82 10.40
CA ASN A 247 -11.20 -17.33 9.95
C ASN A 247 -9.98 -16.49 10.41
N TRP A 248 -10.19 -15.42 11.21
CA TRP A 248 -9.12 -14.56 11.76
C TRP A 248 -7.92 -15.37 12.29
N TRP A 249 -8.19 -16.38 13.10
CA TRP A 249 -7.18 -17.16 13.81
C TRP A 249 -6.18 -17.90 12.88
N ALA A 250 -6.60 -18.33 11.69
CA ALA A 250 -5.75 -19.06 10.74
C ALA A 250 -4.74 -18.11 10.08
N ASN A 251 -5.20 -16.90 9.85
CA ASN A 251 -4.40 -15.81 9.37
C ASN A 251 -3.34 -15.44 10.48
N MET A 252 -3.62 -15.40 11.80
CA MET A 252 -2.59 -15.17 12.87
C MET A 252 -1.30 -15.94 12.69
N LEU A 253 -1.48 -17.23 12.39
CA LEU A 253 -0.46 -18.26 12.43
C LEU A 253 0.27 -18.35 11.09
N TYR A 254 -0.02 -17.43 10.17
CA TYR A 254 0.54 -17.39 8.83
C TYR A 254 0.14 -18.63 7.99
N ILE A 255 -0.95 -19.35 8.34
CA ILE A 255 -1.37 -20.61 7.66
C ILE A 255 -2.52 -20.45 6.65
N ASN A 256 -2.99 -19.23 6.41
CA ASN A 256 -4.14 -18.91 5.55
C ASN A 256 -3.95 -19.15 4.03
N ASN A 257 -2.91 -19.89 3.64
CA ASN A 257 -2.71 -20.42 2.27
C ASN A 257 -3.19 -21.86 2.14
N TYR A 258 -3.50 -22.49 3.27
CA TYR A 258 -3.79 -23.92 3.39
C TYR A 258 -5.10 -24.17 4.16
N TYR A 259 -5.61 -23.17 4.87
CA TYR A 259 -6.89 -23.20 5.55
C TYR A 259 -7.86 -22.20 4.92
N LYS A 260 -9.02 -22.68 4.45
CA LYS A 260 -10.14 -21.89 3.87
C LYS A 260 -9.71 -20.76 2.92
N VAL A 261 -9.02 -21.13 1.84
CA VAL A 261 -8.57 -20.20 0.79
C VAL A 261 -9.75 -19.62 -0.03
N ASP A 262 -10.91 -20.28 0.05
CA ASP A 262 -12.20 -19.93 -0.54
C ASP A 262 -13.04 -18.95 0.32
N GLU A 263 -12.87 -18.99 1.64
CA GLU A 263 -13.45 -18.02 2.60
C GLU A 263 -12.33 -17.23 3.30
N PRO A 264 -11.41 -16.58 2.58
CA PRO A 264 -10.34 -15.86 3.23
C PRO A 264 -10.96 -14.68 3.97
N CYS A 265 -10.82 -14.67 5.31
CA CYS A 265 -11.06 -13.52 6.21
C CYS A 265 -10.70 -12.23 5.49
N MET A 266 -9.53 -12.32 4.89
CA MET A 266 -8.82 -11.26 4.27
C MET A 266 -8.16 -11.92 3.06
N LEU A 267 -8.60 -11.61 1.82
CA LEU A 267 -8.13 -12.31 0.60
C LEU A 267 -6.60 -12.37 0.56
N HIS A 268 -5.96 -11.37 1.17
CA HIS A 268 -4.69 -10.84 0.78
C HIS A 268 -3.53 -10.86 1.74
N THR A 269 -3.60 -11.78 2.70
CA THR A 269 -2.44 -12.18 3.49
C THR A 269 -1.81 -13.49 3.06
N TRP A 270 -2.17 -14.07 1.92
CA TRP A 270 -1.54 -15.33 1.49
C TRP A 270 -0.09 -15.17 1.00
N TYR A 271 0.31 -14.03 0.40
CA TYR A 271 1.74 -13.71 0.27
C TYR A 271 2.41 -13.72 1.67
N LEU A 272 1.69 -13.27 2.71
CA LEU A 272 2.29 -12.87 3.99
C LEU A 272 2.75 -14.10 4.75
N ALA A 273 1.78 -14.99 4.85
CA ALA A 273 1.93 -16.38 5.20
C ALA A 273 3.08 -17.02 4.44
N ALA A 274 3.03 -16.99 3.11
CA ALA A 274 4.03 -17.62 2.26
C ALA A 274 5.45 -17.04 2.43
N ASP A 275 5.58 -15.75 2.74
CA ASP A 275 6.87 -15.16 3.12
C ASP A 275 7.36 -15.62 4.49
N PHE A 276 6.52 -15.61 5.50
CA PHE A 276 6.93 -16.04 6.83
C PHE A 276 7.38 -17.50 6.80
N HIS A 277 6.61 -18.37 6.14
CA HIS A 277 6.98 -19.73 5.80
C HIS A 277 8.33 -19.82 5.07
N LEU A 278 8.51 -19.10 3.95
CA LEU A 278 9.72 -19.22 3.14
C LEU A 278 10.92 -18.52 3.76
N PHE A 279 10.72 -17.59 4.69
CA PHE A 279 11.77 -17.10 5.57
C PHE A 279 12.20 -18.22 6.53
N VAL A 280 11.28 -18.85 7.28
CA VAL A 280 11.66 -19.94 8.19
C VAL A 280 12.39 -21.07 7.45
N TYR A 281 11.88 -21.48 6.28
CA TYR A 281 12.55 -22.43 5.38
C TYR A 281 13.95 -21.95 4.93
N GLY A 282 14.06 -20.70 4.46
CA GLY A 282 15.33 -20.13 4.01
C GLY A 282 16.36 -20.01 5.13
N LEU A 283 15.94 -19.78 6.37
CA LEU A 283 16.82 -19.69 7.54
C LEU A 283 17.41 -21.05 7.90
N ILE A 284 16.58 -22.10 7.83
CA ILE A 284 17.01 -23.50 7.97
C ILE A 284 17.98 -23.86 6.84
N LEU A 285 17.68 -23.49 5.59
CA LEU A 285 18.56 -23.72 4.43
C LEU A 285 19.93 -23.05 4.60
N CYS A 286 19.99 -21.79 5.03
CA CYS A 286 21.23 -21.08 5.33
C CYS A 286 22.02 -21.74 6.48
N ALA A 287 21.33 -22.16 7.53
CA ALA A 287 21.93 -22.88 8.65
C ALA A 287 22.56 -24.22 8.21
N LEU A 288 21.85 -25.02 7.40
CA LEU A 288 22.35 -26.28 6.86
C LEU A 288 23.57 -26.08 5.96
N ILE A 289 23.50 -25.12 5.01
CA ILE A 289 24.62 -24.81 4.10
C ILE A 289 25.86 -24.35 4.87
N SER A 290 25.72 -23.48 5.88
CA SER A 290 26.85 -23.02 6.70
C SER A 290 27.42 -24.11 7.63
N ARG A 291 26.59 -25.07 8.04
CA ARG A 291 27.02 -26.20 8.87
C ARG A 291 27.77 -27.26 8.05
N PHE A 292 27.35 -27.51 6.81
CA PHE A 292 27.84 -28.57 5.93
C PHE A 292 28.20 -28.07 4.52
N PRO A 293 29.25 -27.26 4.34
CA PRO A 293 29.58 -26.65 3.05
C PRO A 293 29.88 -27.67 1.93
N LYS A 294 30.34 -28.89 2.26
CA LYS A 294 30.63 -29.95 1.28
C LYS A 294 29.38 -30.43 0.51
N ILE A 295 28.19 -30.40 1.12
CA ILE A 295 26.94 -30.87 0.48
C ILE A 295 26.12 -29.73 -0.15
N ARG A 296 26.57 -28.47 -0.03
CA ARG A 296 25.84 -27.27 -0.49
C ARG A 296 25.29 -27.42 -1.91
N ASN A 297 26.14 -27.78 -2.87
CA ASN A 297 25.76 -27.85 -4.28
C ASN A 297 24.73 -28.98 -4.53
N VAL A 298 24.87 -30.12 -3.84
CA VAL A 298 23.93 -31.25 -3.94
C VAL A 298 22.57 -30.85 -3.37
N LEU A 299 22.56 -30.26 -2.17
CA LEU A 299 21.33 -29.87 -1.46
C LEU A 299 20.54 -28.79 -2.23
N ILE A 300 21.25 -27.82 -2.83
CA ILE A 300 20.69 -26.85 -3.78
C ILE A 300 20.16 -27.56 -5.04
N GLY A 301 20.94 -28.43 -5.68
CA GLY A 301 20.51 -29.16 -6.88
C GLY A 301 19.26 -30.04 -6.65
N THR A 302 19.17 -30.74 -5.52
CA THR A 302 18.01 -31.57 -5.20
C THR A 302 16.76 -30.75 -4.88
N MET A 303 16.89 -29.63 -4.16
CA MET A 303 15.75 -28.76 -3.85
C MET A 303 15.21 -28.05 -5.09
N LEU A 304 16.07 -27.75 -6.07
CA LEU A 304 15.64 -27.34 -7.41
C LEU A 304 14.79 -28.44 -8.06
N PHE A 305 15.39 -29.60 -8.28
CA PHE A 305 14.76 -30.67 -9.06
C PHE A 305 13.40 -31.11 -8.47
N VAL A 306 13.34 -31.38 -7.16
CA VAL A 306 12.11 -31.82 -6.48
C VAL A 306 10.98 -30.83 -6.67
N SER A 307 11.26 -29.55 -6.49
CA SER A 307 10.23 -28.52 -6.56
C SER A 307 9.78 -28.22 -7.99
N TYR A 308 10.64 -28.46 -8.98
CA TYR A 308 10.36 -28.20 -10.41
C TYR A 308 9.32 -29.21 -10.87
N ILE A 309 9.63 -30.47 -10.61
CA ILE A 309 8.76 -31.61 -10.87
C ILE A 309 7.45 -31.48 -10.09
N ALA A 310 7.48 -31.05 -8.82
CA ALA A 310 6.27 -30.80 -8.04
C ALA A 310 5.35 -29.73 -8.70
N THR A 311 5.93 -28.61 -9.16
CA THR A 311 5.15 -27.57 -9.85
C THR A 311 4.61 -28.03 -11.20
N SER A 312 5.37 -28.80 -11.99
CA SER A 312 4.87 -29.40 -13.24
C SER A 312 3.72 -30.39 -13.01
N ILE A 313 3.88 -31.31 -12.05
CA ILE A 313 2.89 -32.37 -11.81
C ILE A 313 1.53 -31.78 -11.47
N ILE A 314 1.48 -30.78 -10.59
CA ILE A 314 0.21 -30.23 -10.13
C ILE A 314 -0.56 -29.57 -11.29
N ILE A 315 0.13 -28.90 -12.22
CA ILE A 315 -0.50 -28.21 -13.36
C ILE A 315 -0.93 -29.17 -14.45
N TYR A 316 -0.14 -30.22 -14.69
CA TYR A 316 -0.55 -31.30 -15.58
C TYR A 316 -1.81 -32.01 -15.05
N VAL A 317 -1.84 -32.33 -13.74
CA VAL A 317 -2.95 -33.05 -13.08
C VAL A 317 -4.19 -32.18 -12.86
N LYS A 318 -4.05 -30.85 -12.81
CA LYS A 318 -5.15 -29.90 -12.64
C LYS A 318 -5.66 -29.30 -13.95
N GLU A 319 -5.05 -29.67 -15.08
CA GLU A 319 -5.42 -29.21 -16.43
C GLU A 319 -5.38 -27.68 -16.62
N TYR A 320 -4.50 -27.00 -15.86
CA TYR A 320 -4.39 -25.54 -15.89
C TYR A 320 -3.52 -25.04 -17.04
N ASP A 321 -3.84 -23.83 -17.51
CA ASP A 321 -2.97 -23.06 -18.40
C ASP A 321 -1.60 -22.83 -17.75
N ALA A 322 -0.56 -22.71 -18.57
CA ALA A 322 0.79 -22.40 -18.08
C ALA A 322 0.91 -20.98 -17.48
N ILE A 323 -0.14 -20.17 -17.62
CA ILE A 323 -0.33 -18.84 -17.04
C ILE A 323 -1.68 -18.79 -16.30
N PRO A 324 -1.76 -18.34 -15.04
CA PRO A 324 -3.02 -17.96 -14.40
C PRO A 324 -3.58 -16.67 -15.02
N ILE A 325 -4.41 -16.83 -16.05
CA ILE A 325 -5.16 -15.75 -16.71
C ILE A 325 -6.41 -15.40 -15.88
N PHE A 326 -6.54 -14.15 -15.45
CA PHE A 326 -7.77 -13.66 -14.82
C PHE A 326 -8.83 -13.33 -15.88
N ALA A 327 -9.71 -14.28 -16.17
CA ALA A 327 -10.88 -14.08 -17.02
C ALA A 327 -12.03 -13.32 -16.30
N PRO A 328 -12.92 -12.63 -17.03
CA PRO A 328 -13.83 -11.62 -16.47
C PRO A 328 -14.94 -12.18 -15.57
N GLU A 329 -15.32 -13.46 -15.71
CA GLU A 329 -16.31 -14.07 -14.81
C GLU A 329 -15.71 -14.38 -13.42
N GLN A 330 -14.40 -14.64 -13.32
CA GLN A 330 -13.69 -14.89 -12.06
C GLN A 330 -13.50 -13.59 -11.25
N ILE A 331 -13.42 -12.47 -11.98
CA ILE A 331 -13.38 -11.08 -11.49
C ILE A 331 -14.66 -10.65 -10.79
N ARG A 332 -15.81 -11.03 -11.35
CA ARG A 332 -17.14 -10.88 -10.78
C ARG A 332 -17.28 -11.51 -9.37
N TYR A 333 -16.43 -12.49 -9.06
CA TYR A 333 -16.36 -13.23 -7.79
C TYR A 333 -15.07 -13.05 -7.01
N PHE A 334 -14.20 -12.14 -7.44
CA PHE A 334 -13.02 -11.73 -6.67
C PHE A 334 -12.09 -12.93 -6.36
N PHE A 335 -12.06 -13.86 -7.30
CA PHE A 335 -11.28 -15.11 -7.31
C PHE A 335 -11.67 -16.17 -6.26
N TRP A 336 -12.68 -15.94 -5.41
CA TRP A 336 -13.11 -16.88 -4.35
C TRP A 336 -13.52 -18.27 -4.85
N TYR A 337 -13.98 -18.39 -6.10
CA TYR A 337 -14.35 -19.67 -6.73
C TYR A 337 -13.35 -20.18 -7.77
N TRP A 338 -12.25 -19.46 -8.03
CA TRP A 338 -11.29 -19.85 -9.06
C TRP A 338 -10.36 -20.97 -8.56
N GLY A 339 -10.20 -22.05 -9.34
CA GLY A 339 -9.37 -23.20 -8.97
C GLY A 339 -7.86 -22.87 -8.97
N VAL A 340 -7.38 -22.27 -10.06
CA VAL A 340 -5.97 -21.88 -10.25
C VAL A 340 -5.48 -20.99 -9.10
N TYR A 341 -6.36 -20.09 -8.63
CA TYR A 341 -6.13 -19.27 -7.46
C TYR A 341 -5.73 -20.11 -6.24
N LYS A 342 -6.54 -21.11 -5.89
CA LYS A 342 -6.41 -21.91 -4.67
C LYS A 342 -5.24 -22.89 -4.75
N ASP A 343 -5.05 -23.51 -5.92
CA ASP A 343 -4.20 -24.69 -6.07
C ASP A 343 -2.80 -24.38 -6.64
N ALA A 344 -2.67 -23.33 -7.47
CA ALA A 344 -1.43 -23.01 -8.20
C ALA A 344 -0.80 -21.68 -7.76
N TYR A 345 -1.65 -20.72 -7.40
CA TYR A 345 -1.25 -19.34 -7.13
C TYR A 345 -1.01 -19.13 -5.63
N VAL A 346 -2.02 -19.30 -4.79
CA VAL A 346 -1.95 -19.17 -3.32
C VAL A 346 -0.82 -19.98 -2.63
N PRO A 347 -0.59 -21.27 -2.93
CA PRO A 347 0.12 -22.14 -1.99
C PRO A 347 1.63 -21.89 -1.87
N THR A 348 2.16 -21.91 -0.64
CA THR A 348 3.61 -21.67 -0.42
C THR A 348 4.53 -22.78 -0.98
N HIS A 349 4.01 -23.98 -1.26
CA HIS A 349 4.84 -25.06 -1.80
C HIS A 349 5.14 -24.86 -3.29
N MET A 350 4.20 -24.26 -4.03
CA MET A 350 4.43 -23.70 -5.36
C MET A 350 5.61 -22.73 -5.35
N TYR A 351 5.97 -22.22 -4.18
CA TYR A 351 6.88 -21.10 -3.94
C TYR A 351 8.26 -21.53 -3.39
N LEU A 352 8.59 -22.83 -3.47
CA LEU A 352 9.87 -23.40 -2.99
C LEU A 352 10.99 -23.52 -4.03
N LEU A 353 10.70 -23.97 -5.26
CA LEU A 353 11.67 -24.33 -6.33
C LEU A 353 12.80 -23.33 -6.50
N VAL A 354 12.43 -22.12 -6.25
CA VAL A 354 13.12 -20.97 -6.73
C VAL A 354 13.93 -20.38 -5.62
N LYS A 355 13.72 -20.82 -4.37
CA LYS A 355 14.62 -20.71 -3.21
C LYS A 355 16.03 -21.25 -3.37
N VAL A 356 16.42 -21.48 -4.62
CA VAL A 356 17.50 -22.36 -4.99
C VAL A 356 18.17 -22.06 -6.38
N SER A 357 17.52 -21.50 -7.42
CA SER A 357 18.15 -21.42 -8.79
C SER A 357 18.88 -20.12 -9.06
N TRP A 358 20.04 -20.19 -9.75
CA TRP A 358 20.96 -19.06 -9.82
C TRP A 358 21.53 -18.56 -11.17
N PHE A 359 20.93 -18.85 -12.34
CA PHE A 359 21.52 -18.48 -13.64
C PHE A 359 20.55 -18.20 -14.82
N GLY A 360 21.00 -17.36 -15.77
CA GLY A 360 20.67 -17.43 -17.22
C GLY A 360 19.86 -16.27 -17.86
N SER A 361 20.26 -15.82 -19.08
CA SER A 361 19.47 -15.22 -20.24
C SER A 361 18.98 -13.72 -20.37
N LEU A 362 19.85 -12.69 -20.26
CA LEU A 362 19.55 -11.22 -20.25
C LEU A 362 18.65 -10.60 -21.35
N LEU A 363 18.25 -11.36 -22.36
CA LEU A 363 17.81 -10.82 -23.66
C LEU A 363 16.30 -10.85 -23.91
N PHE A 364 15.56 -11.74 -23.28
CA PHE A 364 14.20 -12.06 -23.69
C PHE A 364 13.15 -11.07 -23.16
N ILE A 365 13.47 -9.77 -23.03
CA ILE A 365 12.59 -8.78 -22.38
C ILE A 365 11.21 -8.65 -23.03
N PRO A 366 11.13 -8.34 -24.33
CA PRO A 366 9.92 -8.53 -25.14
C PRO A 366 9.77 -10.00 -25.59
N ALA A 367 10.02 -10.97 -24.70
CA ALA A 367 9.94 -12.40 -25.01
C ALA A 367 9.75 -13.30 -23.76
N LEU A 368 9.37 -12.71 -22.62
CA LEU A 368 8.15 -13.11 -21.94
C LEU A 368 7.20 -11.91 -21.80
N PHE A 369 7.28 -11.05 -22.82
CA PHE A 369 6.22 -10.12 -23.26
C PHE A 369 6.20 -10.06 -24.80
N ALA A 370 5.51 -11.00 -25.48
CA ALA A 370 5.28 -11.04 -26.94
C ALA A 370 4.38 -12.23 -27.40
N ALA A 371 4.51 -13.39 -26.75
CA ALA A 371 3.85 -14.65 -27.12
C ALA A 371 3.08 -15.31 -25.96
N GLY A 372 2.09 -14.60 -25.43
CA GLY A 372 1.15 -15.01 -24.36
C GLY A 372 -0.20 -14.37 -24.57
N TYR A 373 -0.15 -13.22 -25.24
CA TYR A 373 -1.07 -12.91 -26.31
C TYR A 373 -1.21 -14.12 -27.23
N ILE A 374 -0.12 -14.85 -27.51
CA ILE A 374 -0.15 -16.13 -28.21
C ILE A 374 -0.92 -17.23 -27.43
N PHE A 375 -0.80 -17.38 -26.11
CA PHE A 375 -1.57 -18.38 -25.36
C PHE A 375 -3.04 -18.03 -25.19
N TYR A 376 -3.35 -16.73 -25.21
CA TYR A 376 -4.69 -16.18 -25.18
C TYR A 376 -5.39 -16.21 -26.56
N HIS A 377 -4.64 -16.02 -27.65
CA HIS A 377 -5.12 -15.93 -29.03
C HIS A 377 -5.14 -17.30 -29.75
N TYR A 378 -4.15 -18.17 -29.52
CA TYR A 378 -4.06 -19.50 -30.16
C TYR A 378 -4.67 -20.64 -29.33
N GLN A 379 -5.24 -20.34 -28.15
CA GLN A 379 -6.01 -21.24 -27.27
C GLN A 379 -5.56 -22.72 -27.27
N PHE A 380 -4.38 -22.98 -26.71
CA PHE A 380 -3.82 -24.33 -26.63
C PHE A 380 -4.68 -25.28 -25.77
N ALA A 381 -4.79 -26.54 -26.21
CA ALA A 381 -5.53 -27.57 -25.49
C ALA A 381 -4.84 -27.99 -24.17
N THR A 382 -5.64 -28.19 -23.13
CA THR A 382 -5.23 -28.74 -21.83
C THR A 382 -5.76 -30.19 -21.66
N PRO A 383 -5.10 -31.04 -20.85
CA PRO A 383 -3.77 -30.86 -20.28
C PRO A 383 -2.66 -31.03 -21.33
N SER A 384 -1.63 -30.18 -21.26
CA SER A 384 -0.46 -30.24 -22.15
C SER A 384 0.82 -30.41 -21.34
N ILE A 385 1.64 -31.40 -21.69
CA ILE A 385 2.94 -31.63 -21.07
C ILE A 385 3.87 -30.44 -21.33
N TRP A 386 3.78 -29.82 -22.51
CA TRP A 386 4.51 -28.59 -22.79
C TRP A 386 4.04 -27.49 -21.87
N MET A 387 2.74 -27.21 -21.74
CA MET A 387 2.21 -26.22 -20.79
C MET A 387 2.62 -26.50 -19.35
N ALA A 388 2.62 -27.76 -18.92
CA ALA A 388 3.02 -28.14 -17.56
C ALA A 388 4.54 -28.16 -17.32
N LEU A 389 5.36 -28.22 -18.37
CA LEU A 389 6.81 -28.00 -18.29
C LEU A 389 7.16 -26.54 -18.49
N LEU A 390 6.37 -25.78 -19.26
CA LEU A 390 6.43 -24.33 -19.36
C LEU A 390 6.00 -23.73 -18.01
N PHE A 391 4.95 -24.18 -17.35
CA PHE A 391 4.63 -23.65 -16.02
C PHE A 391 5.85 -23.57 -15.09
N PRO A 392 6.82 -24.54 -15.12
CA PRO A 392 8.17 -24.36 -14.63
C PRO A 392 9.40 -24.14 -15.56
N VAL A 393 9.26 -23.95 -16.88
CA VAL A 393 10.30 -23.50 -17.86
C VAL A 393 9.99 -22.14 -18.46
N ILE A 394 8.72 -21.82 -18.68
CA ILE A 394 8.29 -20.59 -18.07
C ILE A 394 8.70 -20.51 -16.60
N ARG A 395 8.43 -21.30 -15.52
CA ARG A 395 9.28 -21.09 -14.26
C ARG A 395 10.76 -20.92 -14.63
N LEU A 396 11.42 -21.54 -15.63
CA LEU A 396 12.77 -21.16 -16.14
C LEU A 396 12.89 -20.00 -17.23
N LEU A 397 12.00 -18.99 -17.31
CA LEU A 397 11.93 -17.67 -18.07
C LEU A 397 11.98 -16.11 -17.51
N TYR A 398 12.22 -15.25 -16.41
CA TYR A 398 12.62 -14.88 -14.94
C TYR A 398 14.13 -14.93 -14.45
N SER A 399 14.61 -15.76 -13.51
CA SER A 399 16.08 -16.01 -13.28
C SER A 399 17.06 -14.92 -12.75
N ALA A 400 17.79 -14.25 -13.66
CA ALA A 400 19.10 -13.62 -13.35
C ALA A 400 19.18 -12.06 -13.14
N ILE A 401 19.17 -11.06 -14.07
CA ILE A 401 19.12 -9.55 -13.93
C ILE A 401 18.04 -8.92 -12.96
N ILE A 402 17.53 -9.66 -11.97
CA ILE A 402 17.19 -9.24 -10.61
C ILE A 402 18.41 -9.41 -9.75
N PHE A 403 18.90 -10.63 -9.63
CA PHE A 403 20.23 -10.99 -9.23
C PHE A 403 21.28 -10.26 -10.07
N PHE A 404 21.49 -10.57 -11.35
CA PHE A 404 22.38 -9.82 -12.25
C PHE A 404 21.99 -8.32 -12.36
N GLY A 405 20.81 -7.82 -11.95
CA GLY A 405 20.40 -6.42 -12.18
C GLY A 405 20.58 -5.64 -10.92
N GLY A 406 20.10 -6.21 -9.81
CA GLY A 406 20.81 -6.27 -8.53
C GLY A 406 22.29 -5.97 -8.68
N VAL A 407 23.10 -6.98 -8.98
CA VAL A 407 24.51 -6.97 -9.45
C VAL A 407 24.78 -5.89 -10.50
N GLY A 408 23.87 -5.65 -11.44
CA GLY A 408 23.99 -4.65 -12.49
C GLY A 408 24.18 -3.25 -11.93
N LEU A 409 23.48 -2.91 -10.85
CA LEU A 409 23.42 -1.54 -10.37
C LEU A 409 23.89 -1.39 -8.92
N SER A 410 24.13 -2.53 -8.28
CA SER A 410 25.24 -2.90 -7.39
C SER A 410 26.63 -2.54 -7.89
N PHE A 411 26.94 -2.86 -9.15
CA PHE A 411 28.23 -2.51 -9.77
C PHE A 411 28.16 -1.21 -10.58
N ARG A 412 27.03 -0.50 -10.47
CA ARG A 412 26.77 0.79 -11.09
C ARG A 412 26.96 0.85 -12.61
N PHE A 413 26.65 -0.23 -13.32
CA PHE A 413 26.94 -0.37 -14.76
C PHE A 413 26.36 0.78 -15.59
N VAL A 414 25.05 1.07 -15.49
CA VAL A 414 24.44 2.18 -16.25
C VAL A 414 24.52 3.47 -15.42
N LYS A 415 25.23 4.54 -15.79
CA LYS A 415 25.37 5.72 -14.90
C LYS A 415 24.22 6.73 -14.93
N LEU A 416 23.66 6.90 -16.11
CA LEU A 416 22.37 7.54 -16.38
C LEU A 416 21.29 6.87 -15.53
N LEU A 417 21.39 5.54 -15.46
CA LEU A 417 20.50 4.67 -14.76
C LEU A 417 21.23 3.86 -13.65
N THR A 418 21.94 4.47 -12.66
CA THR A 418 22.40 3.83 -11.37
C THR A 418 22.36 4.77 -10.15
N ARG A 419 21.57 5.82 -10.29
CA ARG A 419 21.62 7.08 -9.57
C ARG A 419 20.22 7.76 -9.55
N LEU A 420 19.29 7.46 -8.62
CA LEU A 420 17.88 7.91 -8.46
C LEU A 420 17.29 7.79 -7.10
N CYS A 421 17.29 6.57 -6.61
CA CYS A 421 16.86 6.24 -5.29
C CYS A 421 17.67 7.09 -4.33
N ASP A 422 18.87 7.48 -4.77
CA ASP A 422 19.75 8.41 -4.11
C ASP A 422 19.24 9.83 -3.97
N ILE A 423 18.06 10.12 -4.50
CA ILE A 423 17.12 11.03 -3.87
C ILE A 423 16.76 10.51 -2.45
N PRO A 424 17.08 11.25 -1.36
CA PRO A 424 16.69 10.84 -0.02
C PRO A 424 15.16 10.70 0.14
N PHE A 425 14.36 11.27 -0.75
CA PHE A 425 12.92 11.04 -0.78
C PHE A 425 12.52 9.62 -1.21
N HIS A 426 13.37 8.72 -1.73
CA HIS A 426 13.01 7.30 -1.89
C HIS A 426 13.66 6.38 -0.84
N THR A 427 14.83 6.83 -0.39
CA THR A 427 15.32 6.53 0.97
C THR A 427 14.30 6.95 2.04
N ILE A 428 13.23 7.68 1.68
CA ILE A 428 11.99 7.88 2.43
C ILE A 428 10.88 7.11 1.70
N ILE A 429 10.28 7.48 0.56
CA ILE A 429 9.24 6.71 -0.19
C ILE A 429 9.31 5.21 0.00
N GLY A 430 10.39 4.56 -0.43
CA GLY A 430 10.41 3.13 -0.32
C GLY A 430 10.58 2.70 1.12
N ARG A 431 11.30 3.48 1.95
CA ARG A 431 11.51 3.31 3.40
C ARG A 431 10.24 2.75 3.96
N LEU A 432 9.26 3.62 3.99
CA LEU A 432 7.87 3.49 4.34
C LEU A 432 7.21 2.29 3.70
N THR A 433 7.27 2.20 2.38
CA THR A 433 6.30 1.44 1.60
C THR A 433 6.26 -0.07 1.82
N TYR A 434 7.10 -0.56 2.70
CA TYR A 434 6.68 -1.58 3.65
C TYR A 434 5.18 -1.47 4.02
N SER A 435 4.71 -0.39 4.64
CA SER A 435 3.34 -0.29 5.22
C SER A 435 2.23 -0.18 4.23
N ALA A 436 2.61 -0.19 2.98
CA ALA A 436 1.64 -0.55 2.04
C ALA A 436 1.03 -1.89 2.38
N TYR A 437 1.73 -2.81 3.07
CA TYR A 437 1.23 -4.17 3.08
C TYR A 437 -0.09 -4.22 3.75
N LEU A 438 -0.10 -3.67 4.94
CA LEU A 438 -1.30 -3.74 5.70
C LEU A 438 -2.33 -2.74 5.19
N CYS A 439 -1.79 -1.84 4.37
CA CYS A 439 -2.20 -0.63 3.72
C CYS A 439 -2.64 -0.62 2.23
N HIS A 440 -3.33 -1.59 1.54
CA HIS A 440 -3.71 -1.47 0.05
C HIS A 440 -5.04 -0.98 -0.87
N LEU A 441 -6.44 -1.18 -1.13
CA LEU A 441 -7.90 -1.87 -0.99
C LEU A 441 -9.08 -1.01 -0.58
N CYS A 442 -9.51 -1.21 0.66
CA CYS A 442 -10.72 -0.83 1.28
C CYS A 442 -11.02 0.67 1.12
N LEU A 443 -10.14 1.65 1.34
CA LEU A 443 -10.23 3.00 0.71
C LEU A 443 -10.79 3.07 -0.69
N ILE A 444 -10.37 2.25 -1.66
CA ILE A 444 -10.94 2.25 -3.00
C ILE A 444 -12.18 1.40 -3.13
N LYS A 445 -12.48 0.41 -2.28
CA LYS A 445 -13.89 -0.02 -2.13
C LYS A 445 -14.75 1.13 -1.64
N MET A 446 -14.26 1.80 -0.62
CA MET A 446 -14.60 3.16 -0.24
C MET A 446 -14.25 4.24 -1.28
N SER A 447 -14.16 3.88 -2.57
CA SER A 447 -14.11 4.75 -3.74
C SER A 447 -14.70 4.19 -5.03
N LEU A 448 -15.04 2.91 -5.20
CA LEU A 448 -15.68 2.35 -6.41
C LEU A 448 -16.85 1.44 -6.05
N PHE A 449 -16.91 1.04 -4.78
CA PHE A 449 -18.13 0.71 -4.07
C PHE A 449 -18.54 1.89 -3.12
N ASN A 450 -18.37 3.19 -3.50
CA ASN A 450 -18.67 4.41 -2.68
C ASN A 450 -18.80 5.83 -3.39
N THR A 451 -19.84 6.09 -4.22
CA THR A 451 -19.79 6.87 -5.50
C THR A 451 -21.25 7.37 -6.06
N ARG A 452 -21.67 8.14 -7.11
CA ARG A 452 -23.09 8.13 -7.73
C ARG A 452 -23.27 7.87 -9.27
N SER A 453 -23.95 6.78 -9.72
CA SER A 453 -24.10 6.22 -11.13
C SER A 453 -23.07 5.20 -11.74
N PHE A 454 -22.75 5.13 -13.06
CA PHE A 454 -21.76 4.14 -13.57
C PHE A 454 -20.68 4.64 -14.60
N PHE A 455 -19.35 4.43 -14.31
CA PHE A 455 -18.07 4.93 -14.93
C PHE A 455 -18.08 5.14 -16.45
N ARG A 456 -17.02 5.82 -16.88
CA ARG A 456 -16.34 5.61 -18.15
C ARG A 456 -15.03 4.85 -17.88
N TYR A 457 -14.66 3.93 -18.77
CA TYR A 457 -13.57 2.95 -18.55
C TYR A 457 -12.29 3.46 -19.25
N GLY A 458 -11.84 4.66 -18.87
CA GLY A 458 -10.86 5.47 -19.63
C GLY A 458 -9.47 5.52 -18.99
N LEU A 459 -8.40 5.59 -19.80
CA LEU A 459 -7.00 5.56 -19.32
C LEU A 459 -6.66 6.68 -18.32
N ILE A 460 -7.02 7.91 -18.67
CA ILE A 460 -6.97 9.08 -17.76
C ILE A 460 -7.66 8.69 -16.46
N ASP A 461 -8.93 8.36 -16.63
CA ASP A 461 -9.93 7.97 -15.67
C ASP A 461 -9.46 6.82 -14.74
N ILE A 462 -8.49 5.96 -15.09
CA ILE A 462 -7.92 4.97 -14.13
C ILE A 462 -6.46 5.16 -13.69
N GLY A 463 -5.65 5.99 -14.36
CA GLY A 463 -4.35 6.47 -13.83
C GLY A 463 -4.48 7.46 -12.65
N ALA A 464 -5.58 8.20 -12.67
CA ALA A 464 -6.57 8.34 -11.60
C ALA A 464 -6.58 7.35 -10.42
N ILE A 465 -7.50 6.37 -10.46
CA ILE A 465 -7.91 5.47 -9.37
C ILE A 465 -6.68 4.82 -8.77
N TRP A 466 -5.73 4.53 -9.65
CA TRP A 466 -4.32 4.39 -9.40
C TRP A 466 -3.70 5.41 -8.43
N ALA A 467 -3.19 6.53 -8.96
CA ALA A 467 -2.23 7.38 -8.30
C ALA A 467 -2.84 8.09 -7.09
N ALA A 468 -4.16 8.27 -7.16
CA ALA A 468 -5.01 8.44 -6.02
C ALA A 468 -4.80 7.41 -4.95
N SER A 469 -5.41 6.26 -5.13
CA SER A 469 -5.60 5.40 -4.01
C SER A 469 -4.26 4.78 -3.58
N LEU A 470 -3.19 4.97 -4.38
CA LEU A 470 -1.73 4.82 -4.24
C LEU A 470 -1.05 5.69 -3.22
N SER A 471 -1.26 6.99 -3.34
CA SER A 471 -0.56 7.95 -2.48
C SER A 471 -1.44 8.52 -1.39
N LEU A 472 -2.72 8.20 -1.55
CA LEU A 472 -3.57 7.77 -0.50
C LEU A 472 -3.02 6.49 0.08
N SER A 473 -2.64 5.44 -0.65
CA SER A 473 -2.00 4.32 0.04
C SER A 473 -0.82 4.91 0.81
N TYR A 474 -0.02 5.83 0.27
CA TYR A 474 0.98 6.58 1.04
C TYR A 474 0.42 7.59 2.14
N LEU A 475 -0.87 7.86 2.43
CA LEU A 475 -1.36 9.07 3.18
C LEU A 475 -1.49 9.29 4.76
N VAL A 476 -2.55 8.94 5.52
CA VAL A 476 -3.00 9.67 6.79
C VAL A 476 -2.27 9.34 8.11
N ALA A 477 -1.13 8.71 8.05
CA ALA A 477 -0.75 7.78 9.07
C ALA A 477 0.73 7.82 9.45
N TRP A 478 1.25 9.05 9.63
CA TRP A 478 2.26 9.39 10.65
C TRP A 478 1.83 8.77 11.98
N VAL A 479 0.52 8.70 12.11
CA VAL A 479 -0.33 7.78 12.83
C VAL A 479 0.02 6.28 12.53
N LEU A 480 -0.52 5.56 11.52
CA LEU A 480 -0.28 4.10 11.25
C LEU A 480 1.16 3.68 11.22
N CYS A 481 2.06 4.64 11.21
CA CYS A 481 3.45 4.50 11.46
C CYS A 481 3.88 5.11 12.80
N LEU A 482 4.55 6.29 12.94
CA LEU A 482 5.40 6.83 14.07
C LEU A 482 5.28 6.30 15.52
N VAL A 483 4.17 5.68 15.82
CA VAL A 483 3.53 5.49 17.07
C VAL A 483 3.87 4.12 17.70
N LEU A 484 3.81 2.88 17.11
CA LEU A 484 4.20 1.58 17.79
C LEU A 484 5.13 0.48 17.15
N GLU A 485 5.76 0.54 15.97
CA GLU A 485 6.85 -0.39 15.51
C GLU A 485 8.18 0.21 15.77
N SER A 486 8.27 1.52 15.56
CA SER A 486 9.44 2.20 16.02
C SER A 486 9.63 1.89 17.49
N PRO A 487 8.53 1.77 18.24
CA PRO A 487 8.49 1.03 19.49
C PRO A 487 8.60 -0.49 19.45
N PHE A 488 7.88 -1.30 18.67
CA PHE A 488 7.94 -2.77 18.79
C PHE A 488 9.25 -3.38 18.26
N ILE A 489 9.87 -2.80 17.23
CA ILE A 489 11.29 -3.01 16.94
C ILE A 489 12.18 -2.35 18.01
N ALA A 490 11.90 -1.16 18.57
CA ALA A 490 12.76 -0.68 19.68
C ALA A 490 12.69 -1.59 20.91
N LEU A 491 11.54 -2.20 21.16
CA LEU A 491 11.20 -3.17 22.19
C LEU A 491 11.95 -4.47 21.90
N GLN A 492 11.81 -5.02 20.68
CA GLN A 492 12.61 -6.12 20.15
C GLN A 492 14.12 -5.85 20.30
N ARG A 493 14.59 -4.66 19.95
CA ARG A 493 15.98 -4.21 20.08
C ARG A 493 16.44 -4.09 21.53
N GLN A 494 15.55 -3.98 22.52
CA GLN A 494 15.91 -4.10 23.93
C GLN A 494 15.81 -5.56 24.42
N LEU A 495 14.71 -6.25 24.09
CA LEU A 495 14.43 -7.65 24.44
C LEU A 495 15.53 -8.62 23.97
N PHE A 496 16.09 -8.36 22.79
CA PHE A 496 17.17 -9.17 22.19
C PHE A 496 18.55 -8.49 22.23
N LYS A 497 18.73 -7.42 23.03
CA LYS A 497 20.06 -6.82 23.28
C LYS A 497 20.82 -7.64 24.34
N GLY A 498 21.92 -8.28 23.93
CA GLY A 498 22.85 -8.92 24.87
C GLY A 498 23.47 -7.90 25.82
N HIS A 499 23.59 -8.24 27.11
CA HIS A 499 24.10 -7.36 28.17
C HIS A 499 25.63 -7.18 28.12
N GLY A 500 26.12 -6.46 27.10
CA GLY A 500 27.54 -6.06 26.99
C GLY A 500 27.81 -4.73 27.71
N ARG A 501 28.91 -4.66 28.50
CA ARG A 501 29.36 -3.42 29.16
C ARG A 501 29.73 -2.33 28.13
N PRO A 502 29.47 -1.03 28.42
CA PRO A 502 29.95 0.06 27.59
C PRO A 502 31.48 0.18 27.64
N ARG A 503 32.09 0.69 26.57
CA ARG A 503 33.53 0.97 26.45
C ARG A 503 33.74 2.42 26.04
N ASN A 504 34.51 3.17 26.82
CA ASN A 504 34.76 4.60 26.59
C ASN A 504 35.68 4.82 25.39
N SER A 505 35.43 5.92 24.66
CA SER A 505 36.41 6.64 23.84
C SER A 505 35.90 8.06 23.59
N SER A 506 36.56 9.05 24.18
CA SER A 506 36.39 10.48 23.91
C SER A 506 37.33 10.93 22.81
N GLU A 507 36.91 11.84 21.92
CA GLU A 507 37.80 12.89 21.38
C GLU A 507 37.01 14.00 20.64
N ASN A 508 37.71 15.10 20.34
CA ASN A 508 37.13 16.42 20.05
C ASN A 508 36.99 16.73 18.55
N SER A 509 36.15 17.72 18.22
CA SER A 509 36.55 18.80 17.29
C SER A 509 35.61 20.02 17.34
N SER A 510 36.14 21.16 16.90
CA SER A 510 35.67 22.52 17.18
C SER A 510 34.64 23.09 16.20
N SER A 511 33.93 24.13 16.65
CA SER A 511 32.91 24.88 15.90
C SER A 511 33.45 25.87 14.86
N GLY A 512 32.68 26.04 13.78
CA GLY A 512 32.75 27.18 12.86
C GLY A 512 31.39 27.35 12.18
N GLY A 513 30.83 28.55 12.20
CA GLY A 513 29.52 28.82 11.61
C GLY A 513 29.52 30.13 10.83
N ASP A 514 28.53 30.28 9.96
CA ASP A 514 28.07 31.59 9.50
C ASP A 514 26.58 31.52 9.09
N ASN A 515 25.87 32.63 9.27
CA ASN A 515 24.43 32.80 9.02
C ASN A 515 24.19 33.68 7.78
N THR A 516 22.98 34.23 7.62
CA THR A 516 22.54 35.30 6.68
C THR A 516 21.93 34.87 5.35
N ALA A 517 20.61 34.71 5.34
CA ALA A 517 19.64 35.21 4.35
C ALA A 517 18.25 34.55 4.53
N ASP A 518 17.41 35.13 5.40
CA ASP A 518 15.96 34.90 5.28
C ASP A 518 15.40 35.61 4.00
N THR A 519 14.08 35.58 3.77
CA THR A 519 13.29 36.26 2.70
C THR A 519 13.38 35.70 1.26
N SER A 520 12.19 35.50 0.66
CA SER A 520 11.83 35.45 -0.78
C SER A 520 10.62 34.52 -1.02
N TYR A 521 9.48 34.81 -0.37
CA TYR A 521 8.26 33.98 -0.48
C TYR A 521 7.55 34.04 -1.84
N TYR A 522 7.83 35.05 -2.67
CA TYR A 522 7.05 35.32 -3.88
C TYR A 522 7.32 34.42 -5.09
N VAL A 523 8.57 34.04 -5.36
CA VAL A 523 8.95 33.52 -6.70
C VAL A 523 8.46 32.07 -6.97
N ILE A 524 7.83 31.40 -5.99
CA ILE A 524 7.39 29.99 -6.14
C ILE A 524 5.95 29.78 -6.55
N MET A 525 5.01 30.69 -6.28
CA MET A 525 3.69 30.62 -6.94
C MET A 525 3.88 30.53 -8.47
N VAL A 526 4.76 31.39 -8.99
CA VAL A 526 5.18 31.45 -10.40
C VAL A 526 5.97 30.22 -10.87
N SER A 527 6.58 29.45 -9.95
CA SER A 527 7.35 28.24 -10.28
C SER A 527 6.49 26.97 -10.24
N ILE A 528 5.57 26.88 -9.29
CA ILE A 528 4.57 25.81 -9.15
C ILE A 528 3.73 25.70 -10.42
N MET A 529 3.12 26.82 -10.83
CA MET A 529 2.24 26.84 -12.01
C MET A 529 2.95 26.39 -13.29
N LYS A 530 4.27 26.62 -13.41
CA LYS A 530 5.04 26.25 -14.62
C LYS A 530 5.42 24.77 -14.69
N VAL A 531 5.54 24.06 -13.57
CA VAL A 531 5.88 22.62 -13.59
C VAL A 531 4.64 21.75 -13.84
N LEU A 532 3.47 22.10 -13.29
CA LEU A 532 2.23 21.38 -13.63
C LEU A 532 1.90 21.47 -15.12
N THR A 533 1.96 22.67 -15.71
CA THR A 533 1.65 22.87 -17.13
C THR A 533 2.52 22.02 -18.05
N VAL A 534 3.77 21.72 -17.68
CA VAL A 534 4.64 20.83 -18.47
C VAL A 534 4.37 19.35 -18.19
N PHE A 535 4.06 18.97 -16.93
CA PHE A 535 3.82 17.56 -16.59
C PHE A 535 2.45 17.06 -17.07
N VAL A 536 1.42 17.91 -17.06
CA VAL A 536 0.09 17.61 -17.66
C VAL A 536 0.24 17.37 -19.16
N CYS A 537 0.90 18.28 -19.89
CA CYS A 537 1.10 18.15 -21.33
C CYS A 537 2.01 16.95 -21.71
N GLY A 538 2.96 16.58 -20.86
CA GLY A 538 3.83 15.42 -21.10
C GLY A 538 3.09 14.07 -21.08
N VAL A 539 2.05 13.92 -20.26
CA VAL A 539 1.26 12.68 -20.16
C VAL A 539 0.21 12.59 -21.27
N LEU A 540 -0.35 13.72 -21.71
CA LEU A 540 -1.31 13.79 -22.82
C LEU A 540 -0.68 13.48 -24.20
N CYS A 541 0.66 13.50 -24.31
CA CYS A 541 1.37 13.37 -25.59
C CYS A 541 1.72 11.91 -25.99
N CYS A 542 1.32 10.91 -25.19
CA CYS A 542 1.70 9.50 -25.41
C CYS A 542 0.52 8.55 -25.72
N THR A 543 -0.67 9.08 -26.01
CA THR A 543 -1.89 8.29 -26.31
C THR A 543 -2.32 8.37 -27.78
N GLU A 544 -1.40 8.68 -28.70
CA GLU A 544 -1.57 8.70 -30.15
C GLU A 544 -0.57 7.75 -30.80
N LEU A 545 -0.97 6.49 -31.05
CA LEU A 545 -0.51 5.63 -32.15
C LEU A 545 -1.19 4.25 -32.13
N VAL A 546 -1.40 3.68 -33.32
CA VAL A 546 -1.97 2.34 -33.59
C VAL A 546 -3.41 2.12 -33.08
N HIS A 547 -4.38 2.62 -33.87
CA HIS A 547 -5.71 2.00 -33.96
C HIS A 547 -5.71 0.98 -35.11
N CYS A 548 -5.81 -0.30 -34.78
CA CYS A 548 -6.24 -1.38 -35.68
C CYS A 548 -6.91 -2.47 -34.82
N ALA A 549 -8.16 -2.21 -34.42
CA ALA A 549 -9.03 -3.22 -33.81
C ALA A 549 -10.07 -3.67 -34.85
N GLU A 550 -10.34 -4.96 -34.92
CA GLU A 550 -11.38 -5.49 -35.80
C GLU A 550 -12.76 -4.98 -35.38
N GLN A 551 -13.62 -4.69 -36.36
CA GLN A 551 -14.97 -4.19 -36.07
C GLN A 551 -15.86 -5.35 -35.59
N PHE A 552 -16.00 -5.48 -34.27
CA PHE A 552 -17.05 -6.27 -33.64
C PHE A 552 -18.41 -6.00 -34.31
N ASN A 553 -19.12 -7.07 -34.67
CA ASN A 553 -20.42 -6.96 -35.31
C ASN A 553 -21.49 -6.47 -34.30
N MET A 554 -21.56 -5.15 -34.16
CA MET A 554 -22.40 -4.40 -33.23
C MET A 554 -23.92 -4.63 -33.42
N SER A 555 -24.33 -5.36 -34.47
CA SER A 555 -25.71 -5.82 -34.66
C SER A 555 -26.05 -7.01 -33.75
N GLN A 556 -25.19 -8.05 -33.73
CA GLN A 556 -25.43 -9.28 -32.96
C GLN A 556 -25.35 -9.03 -31.45
N TYR A 557 -24.37 -8.24 -30.99
CA TYR A 557 -24.21 -7.94 -29.56
C TYR A 557 -25.45 -7.24 -28.96
N LYS A 558 -26.20 -6.46 -29.75
CA LYS A 558 -27.42 -5.78 -29.30
C LYS A 558 -28.63 -6.71 -29.13
N LEU A 559 -28.58 -7.94 -29.62
CA LEU A 559 -29.65 -8.94 -29.43
C LEU A 559 -29.61 -9.52 -28.00
N MET A 560 -28.43 -9.59 -27.39
CA MET A 560 -28.25 -10.16 -26.06
C MET A 560 -28.81 -9.24 -24.95
N PRO A 561 -29.38 -9.81 -23.87
CA PRO A 561 -29.78 -9.02 -22.71
C PRO A 561 -28.56 -8.37 -22.04
N ARG A 562 -28.72 -7.17 -21.47
CA ARG A 562 -27.62 -6.52 -20.76
C ARG A 562 -27.25 -7.32 -19.51
N VAL A 563 -25.99 -7.77 -19.45
CA VAL A 563 -25.37 -8.41 -18.27
C VAL A 563 -25.60 -7.60 -17.01
N PHE A 564 -25.36 -6.28 -17.08
CA PHE A 564 -25.49 -5.34 -15.98
C PHE A 564 -26.70 -4.42 -16.19
N HIS A 565 -27.62 -4.36 -15.23
CA HIS A 565 -28.70 -3.37 -15.18
C HIS A 565 -29.00 -3.03 -13.72
N PHE A 566 -29.09 -1.73 -13.41
CA PHE A 566 -29.21 -1.24 -12.04
C PHE A 566 -30.10 0.00 -12.04
N ASP A 567 -31.18 -0.05 -11.25
CA ASP A 567 -31.99 1.12 -10.90
C ASP A 567 -31.15 2.13 -10.13
N ASP A 568 -31.60 3.40 -10.16
CA ASP A 568 -30.98 4.48 -9.41
C ASP A 568 -31.21 4.29 -7.90
N TYR A 569 -30.11 4.14 -7.17
CA TYR A 569 -30.15 3.82 -5.74
C TYR A 569 -30.57 5.02 -4.88
N ASP A 570 -30.16 6.25 -5.26
CA ASP A 570 -30.57 7.49 -4.60
C ASP A 570 -32.09 7.69 -4.69
N GLU A 571 -32.64 7.50 -5.88
CA GLU A 571 -34.07 7.67 -6.13
C GLU A 571 -34.90 6.59 -5.42
N CYS A 572 -34.34 5.38 -5.28
CA CYS A 572 -34.99 4.31 -4.53
C CYS A 572 -35.02 4.59 -3.02
N LEU A 573 -33.87 4.83 -2.39
CA LEU A 573 -33.78 4.99 -0.94
C LEU A 573 -33.88 6.46 -0.50
N ARG A 574 -34.84 7.21 -1.06
CA ARG A 574 -35.10 8.60 -0.68
C ARG A 574 -35.38 8.75 0.82
N ASP A 575 -34.96 9.90 1.36
CA ASP A 575 -35.21 10.38 2.72
C ASP A 575 -36.71 10.75 2.97
N ASP A 576 -37.64 9.87 2.61
CA ASP A 576 -39.05 9.93 3.03
C ASP A 576 -39.36 8.75 3.97
N PRO A 577 -39.31 8.95 5.31
CA PRO A 577 -39.59 7.89 6.28
C PRO A 577 -41.02 7.32 6.21
N SER A 578 -41.95 8.03 5.56
CA SER A 578 -43.34 7.58 5.41
C SER A 578 -43.47 6.45 4.38
N VAL A 579 -42.57 6.39 3.38
CA VAL A 579 -42.52 5.35 2.34
C VAL A 579 -41.37 4.38 2.63
N PRO A 580 -41.65 3.13 3.07
CA PRO A 580 -40.63 2.11 3.23
C PRO A 580 -40.21 1.58 1.86
N ASP A 581 -39.12 2.11 1.31
CA ASP A 581 -38.51 1.59 0.09
C ASP A 581 -37.33 0.67 0.37
N VAL A 582 -37.10 -0.25 -0.57
CA VAL A 582 -36.10 -1.32 -0.48
C VAL A 582 -35.42 -1.46 -1.84
N TYR A 583 -34.10 -1.36 -1.86
CA TYR A 583 -33.27 -1.67 -3.03
C TYR A 583 -32.76 -3.10 -2.88
N CYS A 584 -32.98 -3.96 -3.88
CA CYS A 584 -32.53 -5.34 -3.86
C CYS A 584 -31.62 -5.67 -5.04
N MET A 585 -30.52 -6.36 -4.74
CA MET A 585 -29.59 -6.92 -5.71
C MET A 585 -29.95 -8.39 -5.96
N VAL A 586 -30.33 -8.68 -7.20
CA VAL A 586 -30.93 -9.94 -7.66
C VAL A 586 -30.07 -10.52 -8.78
N LYS A 587 -29.85 -11.83 -8.74
CA LYS A 587 -29.22 -12.61 -9.81
C LYS A 587 -30.31 -13.16 -10.70
N ALA A 588 -30.11 -13.11 -12.01
CA ALA A 588 -30.98 -13.76 -12.98
C ALA A 588 -30.14 -14.65 -13.91
N VAL A 589 -30.50 -15.93 -14.01
CA VAL A 589 -29.80 -16.93 -14.84
C VAL A 589 -30.75 -17.39 -15.93
N VAL A 590 -30.41 -17.07 -17.20
CA VAL A 590 -31.25 -17.32 -18.38
C VAL A 590 -31.45 -18.82 -18.60
N GLU A 591 -32.69 -19.20 -18.87
CA GLU A 591 -33.12 -20.57 -19.17
C GLU A 591 -32.62 -21.00 -20.57
N PRO A 592 -31.89 -22.12 -20.70
CA PRO A 592 -31.38 -22.59 -21.98
C PRO A 592 -32.49 -22.96 -22.97
N ASN A 593 -32.48 -22.36 -24.17
CA ASN A 593 -33.49 -22.60 -25.20
C ASN A 593 -32.88 -22.62 -26.61
N ALA A 594 -32.49 -23.79 -27.09
CA ALA A 594 -31.86 -23.98 -28.41
C ALA A 594 -32.72 -23.53 -29.61
N SER A 595 -34.04 -23.37 -29.43
CA SER A 595 -34.95 -22.84 -30.45
C SER A 595 -34.96 -21.30 -30.50
N SER A 596 -34.40 -20.61 -29.52
CA SER A 596 -34.26 -19.15 -29.52
C SER A 596 -32.97 -18.71 -30.20
N ALA A 597 -33.10 -17.93 -31.28
CA ALA A 597 -31.96 -17.33 -31.95
C ALA A 597 -31.13 -16.42 -31.02
N VAL A 598 -31.76 -15.77 -30.03
CA VAL A 598 -31.07 -14.94 -29.04
C VAL A 598 -30.27 -15.80 -28.06
N TRP A 599 -30.84 -16.92 -27.61
CA TRP A 599 -30.11 -17.86 -26.75
C TRP A 599 -28.88 -18.43 -27.45
N ASN A 600 -28.99 -18.78 -28.73
CA ASN A 600 -27.85 -19.36 -29.47
C ASN A 600 -26.69 -18.35 -29.59
N VAL A 601 -26.97 -17.06 -29.80
CA VAL A 601 -25.94 -15.99 -29.75
C VAL A 601 -25.36 -15.83 -28.33
N VAL A 602 -26.20 -15.88 -27.28
CA VAL A 602 -25.74 -15.84 -25.88
C VAL A 602 -24.81 -17.01 -25.56
N ALA A 603 -25.16 -18.22 -25.98
CA ALA A 603 -24.37 -19.43 -25.74
C ALA A 603 -23.05 -19.44 -26.53
N GLU A 604 -23.08 -19.05 -27.82
CA GLU A 604 -21.90 -18.90 -28.66
C GLU A 604 -20.93 -17.87 -28.06
N PHE A 605 -21.42 -16.67 -27.74
CA PHE A 605 -20.57 -15.60 -27.20
C PHE A 605 -20.02 -15.93 -25.80
N SER A 606 -20.81 -16.57 -24.94
CA SER A 606 -20.37 -16.96 -23.58
C SER A 606 -19.43 -18.18 -23.56
N SER A 607 -19.31 -18.94 -24.66
CA SER A 607 -18.41 -20.10 -24.74
C SER A 607 -16.93 -19.70 -24.59
N ASN A 608 -16.57 -18.51 -25.09
CA ASN A 608 -15.22 -17.95 -25.01
C ASN A 608 -15.00 -17.21 -23.67
N TRP A 609 -15.14 -17.96 -22.57
CA TRP A 609 -15.04 -17.47 -21.19
C TRP A 609 -13.71 -16.77 -20.85
N LYS A 610 -12.65 -16.96 -21.66
CA LYS A 610 -11.36 -16.27 -21.49
C LYS A 610 -11.43 -14.78 -21.87
N GLN A 611 -12.29 -14.42 -22.83
CA GLN A 611 -12.45 -13.05 -23.37
C GLN A 611 -13.78 -12.40 -22.95
N ASN A 612 -14.84 -13.19 -22.85
CA ASN A 612 -16.22 -12.72 -22.69
C ASN A 612 -16.79 -13.04 -21.30
N LEU A 613 -17.73 -12.22 -20.83
CA LEU A 613 -18.54 -12.56 -19.66
C LEU A 613 -19.58 -13.65 -20.01
N ASN A 614 -20.14 -14.30 -18.99
CA ASN A 614 -21.30 -15.17 -19.22
C ASN A 614 -22.57 -14.32 -19.39
N HIS A 615 -23.07 -14.20 -20.62
CA HIS A 615 -24.29 -13.42 -20.95
C HIS A 615 -25.58 -14.14 -20.56
N ALA A 616 -25.53 -15.41 -20.16
CA ALA A 616 -26.65 -16.08 -19.49
C ALA A 616 -26.73 -15.71 -18.00
N HIS A 617 -25.70 -15.08 -17.42
CA HIS A 617 -25.65 -14.67 -16.01
C HIS A 617 -25.79 -13.14 -15.87
N LEU A 618 -26.93 -12.69 -15.36
CA LEU A 618 -27.36 -11.30 -15.35
C LEU A 618 -27.45 -10.75 -13.92
N ASP A 619 -26.86 -9.58 -13.69
CA ASP A 619 -26.96 -8.82 -12.44
C ASP A 619 -28.08 -7.75 -12.55
N ARG A 620 -28.97 -7.71 -11.56
CA ARG A 620 -30.11 -6.79 -11.49
C ARG A 620 -30.19 -6.11 -10.12
N GLY A 621 -29.89 -4.82 -10.03
CA GLY A 621 -30.28 -4.01 -8.87
C GLY A 621 -31.60 -3.33 -9.17
N LEU A 622 -32.62 -3.57 -8.35
CA LEU A 622 -33.99 -3.11 -8.59
C LEU A 622 -34.59 -2.47 -7.34
N CYS A 623 -35.39 -1.43 -7.55
CA CYS A 623 -36.18 -0.80 -6.51
C CYS A 623 -37.54 -1.50 -6.35
N LEU A 624 -37.93 -1.81 -5.11
CA LEU A 624 -39.17 -2.50 -4.80
C LEU A 624 -40.42 -1.73 -5.28
N SER A 625 -40.51 -0.43 -5.01
CA SER A 625 -41.63 0.41 -5.48
C SER A 625 -41.73 0.48 -7.01
N GLY A 626 -40.59 0.49 -7.71
CA GLY A 626 -40.54 0.41 -9.18
C GLY A 626 -41.13 -0.89 -9.72
N CYS A 627 -40.70 -2.02 -9.14
CA CYS A 627 -41.23 -3.35 -9.45
C CYS A 627 -42.74 -3.46 -9.17
N VAL A 628 -43.20 -3.03 -7.99
CA VAL A 628 -44.62 -3.08 -7.60
C VAL A 628 -45.50 -2.20 -8.49
N ARG A 629 -45.05 -0.98 -8.82
CA ARG A 629 -45.77 -0.09 -9.75
C ARG A 629 -45.95 -0.75 -11.13
N MET A 630 -44.90 -1.35 -11.69
CA MET A 630 -44.98 -2.00 -13.00
C MET A 630 -45.98 -3.16 -12.99
N LEU A 631 -46.00 -4.00 -11.94
CA LEU A 631 -46.94 -5.11 -11.85
C LEU A 631 -48.39 -4.61 -11.72
N ALA A 632 -48.66 -3.58 -10.92
CA ALA A 632 -49.97 -2.97 -10.80
C ALA A 632 -50.47 -2.28 -12.10
N GLU A 633 -49.56 -1.83 -12.97
CA GLU A 633 -49.88 -1.35 -14.32
C GLU A 633 -50.24 -2.51 -15.27
N LEU A 634 -49.63 -3.68 -15.14
CA LEU A 634 -49.96 -4.88 -15.94
C LEU A 634 -51.32 -5.49 -15.54
N GLU A 635 -51.62 -5.55 -14.24
CA GLU A 635 -52.94 -5.95 -13.74
C GLU A 635 -54.05 -5.02 -14.25
N ARG A 636 -53.80 -3.71 -14.30
CA ARG A 636 -54.72 -2.71 -14.89
C ARG A 636 -54.92 -2.88 -16.40
N ASN A 637 -53.95 -3.48 -17.10
CA ASN A 637 -53.99 -3.75 -18.53
C ASN A 637 -54.57 -5.14 -18.87
N ASN A 638 -55.31 -5.76 -17.94
CA ASN A 638 -55.96 -7.08 -18.09
C ASN A 638 -54.99 -8.26 -18.39
N VAL A 639 -53.71 -8.16 -18.00
CA VAL A 639 -52.83 -9.35 -17.99
C VAL A 639 -53.35 -10.32 -16.94
N THR A 640 -53.55 -11.59 -17.29
CA THR A 640 -54.16 -12.55 -16.36
C THR A 640 -53.19 -12.95 -15.25
N GLU A 641 -53.74 -13.27 -14.07
CA GLU A 641 -52.91 -13.74 -12.95
C GLU A 641 -52.15 -15.04 -13.29
N GLN A 642 -52.69 -15.87 -14.19
CA GLN A 642 -52.06 -17.08 -14.67
C GLN A 642 -50.86 -16.79 -15.60
N GLU A 643 -50.94 -15.76 -16.44
CA GLU A 643 -49.78 -15.27 -17.20
C GLU A 643 -48.71 -14.70 -16.27
N LEU A 644 -49.10 -13.88 -15.27
CA LEU A 644 -48.17 -13.33 -14.28
C LEU A 644 -47.48 -14.44 -13.46
N ARG A 645 -48.20 -15.50 -13.07
CA ARG A 645 -47.59 -16.68 -12.43
C ARG A 645 -46.66 -17.44 -13.38
N SER A 646 -46.95 -17.49 -14.68
CA SER A 646 -46.10 -18.15 -15.69
C SER A 646 -44.73 -17.50 -15.93
N LEU A 647 -44.51 -16.29 -15.39
CA LEU A 647 -43.23 -15.58 -15.41
C LEU A 647 -42.25 -16.06 -14.32
N VAL A 648 -42.70 -16.88 -13.37
CA VAL A 648 -41.84 -17.40 -12.29
C VAL A 648 -41.21 -18.72 -12.73
N VAL A 649 -39.94 -18.66 -13.15
CA VAL A 649 -39.16 -19.84 -13.58
C VAL A 649 -38.68 -20.64 -12.35
N PRO A 650 -38.89 -21.96 -12.29
CA PRO A 650 -38.38 -22.79 -11.20
C PRO A 650 -36.85 -22.94 -11.28
N LYS A 651 -36.22 -23.31 -10.15
CA LYS A 651 -34.78 -23.51 -10.08
C LYS A 651 -34.35 -24.75 -10.89
N PHE A 652 -33.62 -24.54 -11.97
CA PHE A 652 -33.02 -25.59 -12.80
C PHE A 652 -31.56 -25.87 -12.40
N THR A 653 -30.91 -26.85 -13.05
CA THR A 653 -29.49 -27.18 -12.86
C THR A 653 -28.60 -26.11 -13.48
N ILE A 654 -27.81 -25.43 -12.64
CA ILE A 654 -26.90 -24.36 -13.05
C ILE A 654 -25.47 -24.78 -12.68
N ASP A 655 -24.64 -25.05 -13.70
CA ASP A 655 -23.33 -25.70 -13.52
C ASP A 655 -22.19 -24.73 -13.14
N PHE A 656 -22.52 -23.45 -12.91
CA PHE A 656 -21.58 -22.40 -12.54
C PHE A 656 -22.06 -21.61 -11.30
N PRO A 657 -21.16 -21.03 -10.49
CA PRO A 657 -21.56 -20.17 -9.39
C PRO A 657 -22.24 -18.90 -9.94
N TYR A 658 -23.48 -18.65 -9.51
CA TYR A 658 -24.26 -17.45 -9.85
C TYR A 658 -24.59 -16.58 -8.63
N ILE A 659 -24.41 -17.08 -7.40
CA ILE A 659 -24.73 -16.37 -6.14
C ILE A 659 -23.70 -16.67 -5.05
N LEU A 660 -23.50 -15.71 -4.15
CA LEU A 660 -22.66 -15.89 -2.96
C LEU A 660 -23.33 -16.76 -1.89
N LYS A 661 -22.51 -17.30 -0.98
CA LYS A 661 -22.90 -18.33 -0.01
C LYS A 661 -23.99 -17.83 0.95
N ASN A 662 -24.98 -18.68 1.23
CA ASN A 662 -26.07 -18.33 2.14
C ASN A 662 -25.56 -18.08 3.57
N GLY A 663 -25.94 -16.93 4.14
CA GLY A 663 -25.48 -16.45 5.45
C GLY A 663 -24.35 -15.41 5.41
N THR A 664 -23.81 -15.06 4.24
CA THR A 664 -22.78 -14.01 4.13
C THR A 664 -23.31 -12.58 4.30
N PHE A 665 -24.61 -12.37 4.15
CA PHE A 665 -25.30 -11.08 4.28
C PHE A 665 -26.43 -11.16 5.30
N ARG A 666 -26.68 -10.05 6.00
CA ARG A 666 -27.78 -9.90 6.95
C ARG A 666 -29.15 -9.90 6.30
N ASP A 667 -30.10 -10.53 6.99
CA ASP A 667 -31.55 -10.46 6.79
C ASP A 667 -32.10 -10.84 5.39
N VAL A 668 -31.23 -11.27 4.48
CA VAL A 668 -31.56 -11.68 3.10
C VAL A 668 -32.60 -12.80 3.06
N ASP A 669 -32.60 -13.73 4.03
CA ASP A 669 -33.60 -14.79 4.09
C ASP A 669 -35.01 -14.28 4.47
N THR A 670 -35.12 -13.08 5.06
CA THR A 670 -36.39 -12.35 5.25
C THR A 670 -36.81 -11.68 3.94
N TYR A 671 -35.92 -10.91 3.31
CA TYR A 671 -36.17 -10.26 2.02
C TYR A 671 -36.55 -11.27 0.92
N ARG A 672 -35.90 -12.45 0.90
CA ARG A 672 -36.22 -13.55 -0.04
C ARG A 672 -37.64 -14.08 0.13
N ARG A 673 -38.13 -14.26 1.36
CA ARG A 673 -39.49 -14.73 1.65
C ARG A 673 -40.56 -13.71 1.24
N GLN A 674 -40.23 -12.43 1.26
CA GLN A 674 -41.18 -11.34 0.98
C GLN A 674 -41.20 -10.91 -0.50
N TYR A 675 -40.04 -10.90 -1.18
CA TYR A 675 -39.91 -10.18 -2.46
C TYR A 675 -39.40 -11.01 -3.65
N SER A 676 -38.95 -12.26 -3.48
CA SER A 676 -38.38 -13.03 -4.61
C SER A 676 -39.36 -13.23 -5.77
N GLU A 677 -40.64 -13.51 -5.49
CA GLU A 677 -41.64 -13.73 -6.53
C GLU A 677 -41.98 -12.44 -7.31
N LEU A 678 -42.00 -11.29 -6.61
CA LEU A 678 -42.23 -9.97 -7.22
C LEU A 678 -41.11 -9.64 -8.21
N PHE A 679 -39.85 -9.76 -7.78
CA PHE A 679 -38.70 -9.52 -8.66
C PHE A 679 -38.60 -10.54 -9.80
N ALA A 680 -38.96 -11.81 -9.57
CA ALA A 680 -39.04 -12.81 -10.64
C ALA A 680 -40.01 -12.40 -11.75
N LYS A 681 -41.24 -12.00 -11.39
CA LYS A 681 -42.26 -11.50 -12.33
C LYS A 681 -41.77 -10.27 -13.11
N CYS A 682 -41.18 -9.30 -12.41
CA CYS A 682 -40.66 -8.07 -13.01
C CYS A 682 -39.54 -8.35 -14.03
N ILE A 683 -38.52 -9.10 -13.64
CA ILE A 683 -37.35 -9.41 -14.49
C ILE A 683 -37.77 -10.22 -15.72
N ASN A 684 -38.61 -11.24 -15.53
CA ASN A 684 -39.01 -12.10 -16.65
C ASN A 684 -40.04 -11.44 -17.58
N TYR A 685 -40.85 -10.49 -17.10
CA TYR A 685 -41.66 -9.68 -18.00
C TYR A 685 -40.77 -8.86 -18.96
N GLU A 686 -39.72 -8.20 -18.44
CA GLU A 686 -38.80 -7.42 -19.27
C GLU A 686 -38.02 -8.31 -20.26
N LEU A 687 -37.46 -9.44 -19.79
CA LEU A 687 -36.70 -10.37 -20.63
C LEU A 687 -37.56 -11.00 -21.74
N LEU A 688 -38.80 -11.35 -21.44
CA LEU A 688 -39.72 -11.95 -22.41
C LEU A 688 -40.12 -10.92 -23.48
N GLN A 689 -40.47 -9.70 -23.07
CA GLN A 689 -40.88 -8.62 -24.00
C GLN A 689 -39.73 -8.11 -24.88
N LYS A 690 -38.51 -7.99 -24.35
CA LYS A 690 -37.38 -7.39 -25.09
C LYS A 690 -36.51 -8.40 -25.84
N HIS A 691 -36.41 -9.64 -25.36
CA HIS A 691 -35.47 -10.64 -25.88
C HIS A 691 -36.09 -12.02 -26.15
N GLY A 692 -37.36 -12.25 -25.80
CA GLY A 692 -37.99 -13.57 -25.93
C GLY A 692 -37.40 -14.63 -24.99
N LEU A 693 -36.79 -14.21 -23.88
CA LEU A 693 -36.08 -15.07 -22.93
C LEU A 693 -36.75 -15.08 -21.55
N ARG A 694 -36.42 -16.09 -20.75
CA ARG A 694 -36.83 -16.26 -19.35
C ARG A 694 -35.62 -16.62 -18.50
N ALA A 695 -35.68 -16.40 -17.19
CA ALA A 695 -34.57 -16.62 -16.26
C ALA A 695 -35.05 -17.07 -14.87
N TYR A 696 -34.30 -17.95 -14.22
CA TYR A 696 -34.42 -18.19 -12.78
C TYR A 696 -33.82 -17.00 -12.01
N THR A 697 -34.47 -16.54 -10.93
CA THR A 697 -34.01 -15.38 -10.15
C THR A 697 -33.81 -15.69 -8.67
N GLU A 698 -32.77 -15.10 -8.06
CA GLU A 698 -32.47 -15.28 -6.63
C GLU A 698 -31.85 -13.98 -6.04
N ILE A 699 -32.35 -13.52 -4.89
CA ILE A 699 -31.86 -12.29 -4.24
C ILE A 699 -30.50 -12.56 -3.57
N GLU A 700 -29.50 -11.70 -3.87
CA GLU A 700 -28.17 -11.70 -3.26
C GLU A 700 -28.18 -10.92 -1.94
N TYR A 701 -28.68 -9.67 -1.91
CA TYR A 701 -28.91 -8.86 -0.70
C TYR A 701 -29.86 -7.68 -0.98
N CYS A 702 -30.29 -6.98 0.08
CA CYS A 702 -31.07 -5.73 -0.02
C CYS A 702 -30.60 -4.67 1.00
N ASP A 703 -31.06 -3.44 0.78
CA ASP A 703 -30.86 -2.24 1.60
C ASP A 703 -32.20 -1.47 1.73
N SER A 704 -32.44 -0.74 2.83
CA SER A 704 -33.69 0.00 3.05
C SER A 704 -33.49 1.32 3.80
N ASN A 705 -34.33 2.33 3.51
CA ASN A 705 -34.25 3.67 4.08
C ASN A 705 -34.62 3.76 5.59
N ARG A 706 -35.06 2.67 6.22
CA ARG A 706 -35.42 2.63 7.64
C ARG A 706 -34.30 2.23 8.60
N GLU A 707 -33.15 1.76 8.11
CA GLU A 707 -32.04 1.29 8.95
C GLU A 707 -31.10 2.43 9.37
N SER A 708 -31.60 3.38 10.17
CA SER A 708 -30.79 4.47 10.70
C SER A 708 -29.81 4.00 11.80
N TYR A 709 -28.51 4.16 11.58
CA TYR A 709 -27.49 3.77 12.56
C TYR A 709 -27.47 4.68 13.80
N PRO A 710 -27.60 4.12 15.02
CA PRO A 710 -27.56 4.92 16.24
C PRO A 710 -26.16 5.47 16.51
N ILE A 711 -26.11 6.74 16.93
CA ILE A 711 -24.91 7.43 17.42
C ILE A 711 -24.44 6.72 18.70
N ASP A 712 -23.13 6.49 18.81
CA ASP A 712 -22.56 5.79 19.97
C ASP A 712 -21.46 6.54 20.72
N ASN A 713 -21.04 5.90 21.82
CA ASN A 713 -20.16 6.45 22.83
C ASN A 713 -18.83 6.99 22.31
N LEU A 714 -18.36 6.61 21.10
CA LEU A 714 -17.12 7.16 20.56
C LEU A 714 -17.28 8.32 19.60
N GLU A 715 -18.44 8.48 18.95
CA GLU A 715 -18.74 9.76 18.29
C GLU A 715 -18.86 10.84 19.37
N ILE A 716 -19.47 10.51 20.50
CA ILE A 716 -19.49 11.34 21.71
C ILE A 716 -18.07 11.59 22.23
N ALA A 717 -17.22 10.56 22.40
CA ALA A 717 -15.85 10.74 22.89
C ALA A 717 -14.97 11.58 21.93
N PHE A 718 -15.12 11.42 20.61
CA PHE A 718 -14.44 12.24 19.61
C PHE A 718 -14.84 13.71 19.73
N LEU A 719 -16.14 14.00 19.86
CA LEU A 719 -16.65 15.36 20.06
C LEU A 719 -16.10 15.99 21.35
N VAL A 720 -16.00 15.23 22.45
CA VAL A 720 -15.42 15.70 23.72
C VAL A 720 -13.91 15.98 23.59
N VAL A 721 -13.15 15.12 22.91
CA VAL A 721 -11.70 15.34 22.67
C VAL A 721 -11.48 16.56 21.77
N LEU A 722 -12.29 16.73 20.73
CA LEU A 722 -12.22 17.88 19.82
C LEU A 722 -12.58 19.19 20.54
N ALA A 723 -13.66 19.21 21.33
CA ALA A 723 -14.03 20.37 22.15
C ALA A 723 -12.94 20.73 23.17
N THR A 724 -12.34 19.72 23.82
CA THR A 724 -11.22 19.92 24.76
C THR A 724 -10.00 20.52 24.08
N LEU A 725 -9.63 20.03 22.88
CA LEU A 725 -8.53 20.58 22.09
C LEU A 725 -8.80 22.04 21.68
N LEU A 726 -10.02 22.35 21.22
CA LEU A 726 -10.42 23.70 20.84
C LEU A 726 -10.35 24.67 22.03
N LEU A 727 -10.81 24.26 23.21
CA LEU A 727 -10.70 25.06 24.44
C LEU A 727 -9.24 25.29 24.87
N VAL A 728 -8.37 24.28 24.77
CA VAL A 728 -6.93 24.41 25.05
C VAL A 728 -6.26 25.37 24.07
N VAL A 729 -6.55 25.28 22.76
CA VAL A 729 -6.02 26.19 21.73
C VAL A 729 -6.52 27.62 21.93
N ALA A 730 -7.79 27.80 22.25
CA ALA A 730 -8.39 29.12 22.53
C ALA A 730 -7.77 29.76 23.78
N PHE A 731 -7.68 29.02 24.89
CA PHE A 731 -7.06 29.51 26.14
C PHE A 731 -5.57 29.81 25.96
N SER A 732 -4.82 28.93 25.28
CA SER A 732 -3.39 29.13 25.00
C SER A 732 -3.12 30.36 24.12
N SER A 733 -3.96 30.59 23.11
CA SER A 733 -3.86 31.76 22.23
C SER A 733 -4.29 33.05 22.95
N TRP A 734 -5.33 33.01 23.79
CA TRP A 734 -5.75 34.14 24.63
C TRP A 734 -4.69 34.52 25.67
N TYR A 735 -4.05 33.53 26.29
CA TYR A 735 -2.95 33.74 27.24
C TYR A 735 -1.73 34.37 26.56
N ASP A 736 -1.29 33.87 25.39
CA ASP A 736 -0.18 34.48 24.64
C ASP A 736 -0.50 35.91 24.17
N TYR A 737 -1.74 36.16 23.76
CA TYR A 737 -2.23 37.50 23.41
C TYR A 737 -2.26 38.46 24.61
N ARG A 738 -2.65 37.99 25.80
CA ARG A 738 -2.57 38.77 27.05
C ARG A 738 -1.13 39.04 27.48
N CYS A 739 -0.22 38.08 27.29
CA CYS A 739 1.22 38.28 27.55
C CYS A 739 1.92 39.24 26.58
N LYS A 740 1.27 39.68 25.50
CA LYS A 740 1.84 40.56 24.46
C LYS A 740 2.09 42.00 24.92
N GLN A 741 1.53 42.42 26.06
CA GLN A 741 1.04 43.80 26.27
C GLN A 741 2.08 44.92 26.09
N ASP A 742 3.38 44.66 26.29
CA ASP A 742 4.47 45.64 26.11
C ASP A 742 5.44 45.36 24.93
N HIS A 743 5.33 44.23 24.21
CA HIS A 743 6.41 43.71 23.34
C HIS A 743 6.07 43.58 21.83
N GLY A 744 4.95 44.19 21.38
CA GLY A 744 4.64 44.32 19.94
C GLY A 744 4.44 43.00 19.18
N LEU A 745 4.97 42.89 17.97
CA LEU A 745 4.91 41.66 17.15
C LEU A 745 6.12 40.72 17.37
N ALA A 746 7.27 41.26 17.81
CA ALA A 746 8.48 40.48 18.04
C ALA A 746 8.30 39.41 19.14
N HIS A 747 7.41 39.67 20.12
CA HIS A 747 6.96 38.74 21.16
C HIS A 747 6.67 37.32 20.67
N TYR A 748 6.11 37.15 19.47
CA TYR A 748 5.74 35.84 18.92
C TYR A 748 6.92 35.07 18.28
N GLN A 749 8.04 35.76 18.02
CA GLN A 749 9.24 35.19 17.40
C GLN A 749 10.32 34.84 18.44
N THR A 750 10.30 35.48 19.61
CA THR A 750 11.18 35.20 20.75
C THR A 750 10.58 34.16 21.72
N GLU A 751 11.42 33.47 22.48
CA GLU A 751 10.97 32.50 23.49
C GLU A 751 10.75 33.19 24.86
N LEU A 752 9.67 32.85 25.58
CA LEU A 752 9.32 33.51 26.84
C LEU A 752 10.25 33.09 27.99
N THR A 753 10.48 34.01 28.92
CA THR A 753 11.42 33.87 30.05
C THR A 753 11.10 32.71 31.01
N THR A 754 9.84 32.32 31.17
CA THR A 754 9.44 31.22 32.07
C THR A 754 8.93 30.01 31.30
N LYS A 755 9.41 28.82 31.67
CA LYS A 755 9.01 27.55 31.02
C LYS A 755 7.52 27.23 31.22
N ALA A 756 6.91 27.68 32.32
CA ALA A 756 5.47 27.59 32.55
C ALA A 756 4.69 28.40 31.50
N ALA A 757 5.05 29.67 31.28
CA ALA A 757 4.43 30.49 30.23
C ALA A 757 4.68 29.88 28.84
N MET A 758 5.88 29.38 28.55
CA MET A 758 6.16 28.70 27.27
C MET A 758 5.28 27.46 27.01
N VAL A 759 4.95 26.67 28.05
CA VAL A 759 3.98 25.57 27.92
C VAL A 759 2.56 26.12 27.72
N LEU A 760 2.16 27.14 28.50
CA LEU A 760 0.84 27.78 28.37
C LEU A 760 0.60 28.45 27.01
N VAL A 761 1.64 28.92 26.31
CA VAL A 761 1.55 29.44 24.93
C VAL A 761 1.90 28.42 23.84
N SER A 762 2.11 27.14 24.18
CA SER A 762 2.55 26.16 23.16
C SER A 762 1.49 25.85 22.10
N PHE A 763 0.20 25.98 22.43
CA PHE A 763 -0.92 25.86 21.48
C PHE A 763 -1.35 27.23 20.89
N SER A 764 -0.56 28.29 21.07
CA SER A 764 -0.78 29.61 20.45
C SER A 764 -0.63 29.55 18.93
N ILE A 765 -1.73 29.83 18.22
CA ILE A 765 -1.79 29.77 16.74
C ILE A 765 -0.77 30.75 16.12
N ILE A 766 -0.70 31.98 16.62
CA ILE A 766 0.14 33.06 16.08
C ILE A 766 1.63 32.70 16.20
N ARG A 767 2.04 32.16 17.36
CA ARG A 767 3.43 31.76 17.63
C ARG A 767 3.88 30.59 16.76
N ASN A 768 2.99 29.65 16.50
CA ASN A 768 3.28 28.49 15.65
C ASN A 768 3.28 28.83 14.15
N TRP A 769 2.49 29.82 13.72
CA TRP A 769 2.57 30.38 12.37
C TRP A 769 3.95 31.00 12.08
N TYR A 770 4.49 31.82 12.98
CA TYR A 770 5.85 32.38 12.79
C TYR A 770 6.93 31.29 12.73
N ARG A 771 6.82 30.20 13.50
CA ARG A 771 7.73 29.04 13.39
C ARG A 771 7.68 28.40 11.99
N LEU A 772 6.47 28.14 11.46
CA LEU A 772 6.26 27.56 10.13
C LEU A 772 6.80 28.46 8.98
N THR A 773 6.81 29.78 9.17
CA THR A 773 7.23 30.76 8.16
C THR A 773 8.72 31.18 8.23
N SER A 774 9.51 30.66 9.17
CA SER A 774 10.95 30.97 9.31
C SER A 774 11.87 30.26 8.29
N ARG A 775 13.09 30.76 8.03
CA ARG A 775 14.20 29.95 7.47
C ARG A 775 15.16 29.47 8.55
N GLY A 776 15.65 28.25 8.39
CA GLY A 776 16.92 27.83 8.99
C GLY A 776 18.07 28.23 8.06
N ASP A 777 19.03 29.00 8.56
CA ASP A 777 20.07 29.62 7.75
C ASP A 777 21.34 28.77 7.57
N ASP A 778 21.48 27.65 8.27
CA ASP A 778 22.67 26.79 8.23
C ASP A 778 23.09 26.34 6.82
N PHE A 779 24.39 26.18 6.58
CA PHE A 779 24.91 25.63 5.31
C PHE A 779 24.28 24.27 4.92
N LEU A 780 23.97 23.41 5.91
CA LEU A 780 23.28 22.13 5.66
C LEU A 780 21.82 22.34 5.23
N SER A 781 21.09 23.28 5.85
CA SER A 781 19.76 23.71 5.39
C SER A 781 19.84 24.25 3.96
N ARG A 782 20.76 25.20 3.70
CA ARG A 782 20.97 25.85 2.39
C ARG A 782 21.20 24.86 1.26
N SER A 783 21.91 23.77 1.52
CA SER A 783 22.26 22.73 0.53
C SER A 783 21.19 21.66 0.32
N ILE A 784 20.16 21.58 1.17
CA ILE A 784 19.03 20.65 1.01
C ILE A 784 17.67 21.33 0.74
N ARG A 785 17.59 22.67 0.67
CA ARG A 785 16.34 23.42 0.44
C ARG A 785 15.48 22.89 -0.72
N TYR A 786 16.09 22.49 -1.84
CA TYR A 786 15.41 21.88 -2.99
C TYR A 786 14.60 20.61 -2.67
N VAL A 787 14.90 19.90 -1.57
CA VAL A 787 14.14 18.71 -1.14
C VAL A 787 12.71 19.06 -0.75
N HIS A 788 12.46 20.27 -0.24
CA HIS A 788 11.10 20.74 0.05
C HIS A 788 10.28 20.97 -1.24
N ALA A 789 10.91 21.46 -2.32
CA ALA A 789 10.30 21.57 -3.63
C ALA A 789 9.97 20.21 -4.23
N VAL A 790 10.90 19.26 -4.13
CA VAL A 790 10.70 17.87 -4.56
C VAL A 790 9.57 17.20 -3.76
N ARG A 791 9.48 17.42 -2.44
CA ARG A 791 8.35 16.96 -1.61
C ARG A 791 7.02 17.52 -2.09
N PHE A 792 6.92 18.83 -2.33
CA PHE A 792 5.69 19.43 -2.86
C PHE A 792 5.33 18.85 -4.22
N MET A 793 6.26 18.84 -5.19
CA MET A 793 5.96 18.40 -6.56
C MET A 793 5.58 16.92 -6.62
N ILE A 794 6.20 16.07 -5.78
CA ILE A 794 5.77 14.68 -5.69
C ILE A 794 4.40 14.58 -5.01
N PHE A 795 4.16 15.29 -3.90
CA PHE A 795 2.81 15.34 -3.28
C PHE A 795 1.72 15.92 -4.21
N MET A 796 2.09 16.81 -5.12
CA MET A 796 1.22 17.40 -6.12
C MET A 796 0.93 16.43 -7.27
N MET A 797 1.92 15.66 -7.75
CA MET A 797 1.71 14.61 -8.75
C MET A 797 0.92 13.42 -8.17
N ILE A 798 1.17 13.12 -6.90
CA ILE A 798 0.31 12.37 -5.99
C ILE A 798 -1.12 12.95 -6.08
N ASN A 799 -1.43 14.12 -5.52
CA ASN A 799 -2.81 14.62 -5.43
C ASN A 799 -3.48 14.89 -6.78
N MET A 800 -2.73 15.16 -7.84
CA MET A 800 -3.31 15.23 -9.18
C MET A 800 -3.86 13.85 -9.57
N GLY A 801 -3.03 12.81 -9.46
CA GLY A 801 -3.51 11.43 -9.49
C GLY A 801 -4.72 11.18 -8.59
N HIS A 802 -4.81 11.85 -7.44
CA HIS A 802 -5.90 11.72 -6.46
C HIS A 802 -7.30 12.03 -6.91
N ASN A 803 -7.44 12.90 -7.88
CA ASN A 803 -8.76 13.45 -8.23
C ASN A 803 -9.23 12.95 -9.56
N ILE A 804 -8.26 12.69 -10.44
CA ILE A 804 -8.45 11.88 -11.61
C ILE A 804 -9.12 10.54 -11.16
N LEU A 805 -8.82 9.98 -9.96
CA LEU A 805 -9.59 8.86 -9.35
C LEU A 805 -11.08 9.10 -9.32
N TYR A 806 -11.43 10.11 -8.54
CA TYR A 806 -12.80 10.33 -8.15
C TYR A 806 -13.63 10.99 -9.23
N ALA A 807 -12.98 11.34 -10.34
CA ALA A 807 -13.63 11.81 -11.55
C ALA A 807 -14.33 10.69 -12.35
N GLN A 808 -13.92 9.41 -12.30
CA GLN A 808 -14.62 8.43 -13.15
C GLN A 808 -16.09 8.27 -12.73
N PRO A 809 -17.06 8.23 -13.65
CA PRO A 809 -18.48 8.11 -13.29
C PRO A 809 -19.03 6.81 -12.63
N ARG A 810 -18.22 5.84 -12.08
CA ARG A 810 -18.54 4.70 -11.13
C ARG A 810 -17.71 4.90 -9.84
N THR A 811 -16.62 5.70 -9.86
CA THR A 811 -16.15 6.58 -8.76
C THR A 811 -17.22 7.63 -8.46
N ALA A 812 -18.22 7.67 -9.35
CA ALA A 812 -19.61 7.85 -9.01
C ALA A 812 -20.59 6.60 -9.29
N MET A 813 -20.95 5.67 -8.34
CA MET A 813 -22.08 4.68 -8.19
C MET A 813 -22.86 4.68 -6.83
N VAL A 814 -22.19 4.44 -5.69
CA VAL A 814 -22.69 4.20 -4.30
C VAL A 814 -22.40 5.30 -3.17
N ILE A 815 -22.80 6.60 -3.08
CA ILE A 815 -21.98 7.68 -2.39
C ILE A 815 -22.29 7.96 -0.93
N GLU A 816 -23.56 7.89 -0.60
CA GLU A 816 -24.09 6.73 0.10
C GLU A 816 -23.07 5.98 0.94
N LYS A 817 -22.01 5.40 0.35
CA LYS A 817 -20.96 4.65 1.04
C LYS A 817 -20.01 5.51 1.94
N GLY A 818 -20.60 6.57 2.52
CA GLY A 818 -20.32 7.34 3.74
C GLY A 818 -21.03 7.13 5.14
N PHE A 819 -22.20 6.49 5.44
CA PHE A 819 -22.72 6.20 6.83
C PHE A 819 -22.70 4.85 7.71
N GLU A 820 -22.62 3.48 7.53
CA GLU A 820 -22.80 2.36 6.54
C GLU A 820 -21.57 1.35 6.22
N THR A 821 -20.23 1.64 6.30
CA THR A 821 -19.01 0.81 6.75
C THR A 821 -17.81 1.51 7.47
N GLY A 822 -16.77 1.99 6.77
CA GLY A 822 -15.34 1.91 7.12
C GLY A 822 -14.76 2.76 8.24
N ARG A 823 -15.66 3.29 9.02
CA ARG A 823 -15.49 3.60 10.43
C ARG A 823 -15.18 2.34 11.24
N THR A 824 -15.75 1.21 10.86
CA THR A 824 -15.33 -0.13 11.26
C THR A 824 -13.85 -0.36 11.19
N TYR A 825 -13.26 0.17 10.13
CA TYR A 825 -11.84 0.09 9.90
C TYR A 825 -11.09 0.94 10.90
N CYS A 826 -11.78 1.75 11.70
CA CYS A 826 -11.32 2.39 12.92
C CYS A 826 -12.20 2.05 14.16
N ARG A 827 -12.93 0.92 14.13
CA ARG A 827 -13.77 0.32 15.20
C ARG A 827 -13.43 -1.14 15.54
N LYS A 828 -12.60 -1.79 14.72
CA LYS A 828 -11.68 -2.86 15.12
C LYS A 828 -10.25 -2.39 14.82
N ASN A 829 -10.05 -1.18 14.24
CA ASN A 829 -8.73 -0.73 13.80
C ASN A 829 -8.28 0.75 13.93
N TRP A 830 -7.91 1.32 15.06
CA TRP A 830 -6.97 2.46 15.15
C TRP A 830 -5.83 2.35 16.19
N TRP A 831 -5.47 1.13 16.64
CA TRP A 831 -4.18 0.85 17.29
C TRP A 831 -3.04 0.25 16.44
N VAL A 832 -3.15 0.15 15.10
CA VAL A 832 -1.99 0.12 14.16
C VAL A 832 -1.76 1.42 13.47
N ASN A 833 -2.80 2.24 13.36
CA ASN A 833 -2.75 3.70 13.40
C ASN A 833 -1.90 4.19 14.56
N LEU A 834 -1.62 3.30 15.50
CA LEU A 834 -0.50 3.36 16.38
C LEU A 834 0.62 2.36 15.94
N LEU A 835 0.44 1.04 16.04
CA LEU A 835 1.43 -0.06 15.96
C LEU A 835 2.29 -0.28 14.73
N TYR A 836 2.14 0.44 13.62
CA TYR A 836 3.29 0.73 12.75
C TYR A 836 3.91 -0.40 11.95
N ILE A 837 3.93 -1.67 12.40
CA ILE A 837 4.27 -2.79 11.53
C ILE A 837 3.15 -3.05 10.50
N ASN A 838 2.40 -1.97 10.16
CA ASN A 838 1.37 -1.59 9.16
C ASN A 838 1.72 -2.11 7.74
N ASN A 839 2.57 -3.10 7.70
CA ASN A 839 3.21 -3.79 6.63
C ASN A 839 3.40 -5.36 6.76
N TYR A 840 3.04 -6.07 7.87
CA TYR A 840 3.32 -7.53 8.09
C TYR A 840 2.38 -8.48 8.95
N TYR A 841 1.33 -8.08 9.67
CA TYR A 841 0.17 -8.93 10.10
C TYR A 841 -0.97 -8.31 9.10
N ALA A 842 -1.90 -8.88 8.30
CA ALA A 842 -3.19 -8.26 7.73
C ALA A 842 -3.27 -6.93 6.92
N THR A 843 -3.91 -6.96 5.76
CA THR A 843 -3.56 -6.17 4.56
C THR A 843 -4.68 -5.51 3.80
N ASP A 844 -5.72 -6.28 3.84
CA ASP A 844 -7.12 -6.19 3.55
C ASP A 844 -7.76 -5.21 4.50
N GLU A 845 -7.08 -5.01 5.61
CA GLU A 845 -7.63 -4.61 6.86
C GLU A 845 -7.26 -3.21 7.41
N PRO A 846 -6.78 -2.19 6.70
CA PRO A 846 -6.31 -0.95 7.34
C PRO A 846 -7.37 0.13 7.58
N CYS A 847 -7.13 1.05 8.52
CA CYS A 847 -8.09 2.05 9.02
C CYS A 847 -8.45 3.19 8.08
N MET A 848 -8.37 4.44 8.53
CA MET A 848 -7.63 5.43 7.79
C MET A 848 -6.19 4.89 7.67
N GLN A 849 -5.69 4.91 6.47
CA GLN A 849 -5.44 3.67 5.75
C GLN A 849 -4.14 3.84 4.96
N HIS A 850 -3.29 4.74 5.49
CA HIS A 850 -2.60 5.66 4.61
C HIS A 850 -1.12 6.17 4.92
N THR A 851 -0.64 6.92 5.94
CA THR A 851 0.84 7.22 6.20
C THR A 851 1.61 6.03 6.79
N TRP A 852 1.20 4.87 6.31
CA TRP A 852 2.03 4.02 5.49
C TRP A 852 3.24 4.77 4.81
N TYR A 853 3.22 6.05 4.38
CA TYR A 853 4.43 6.92 4.19
C TYR A 853 5.29 7.31 5.46
N LEU A 854 5.20 6.66 6.62
CA LEU A 854 6.14 6.89 7.73
C LEU A 854 6.70 5.57 8.32
N ALA A 855 6.57 4.50 7.54
CA ALA A 855 6.45 3.10 7.92
C ALA A 855 7.68 2.24 8.10
N ALA A 856 8.14 1.47 7.10
CA ALA A 856 9.56 1.17 7.15
C ALA A 856 10.41 2.43 7.05
N ASP A 857 9.83 3.67 6.97
CA ASP A 857 10.54 4.86 7.41
C ASP A 857 11.30 4.54 8.69
N PHE A 858 10.68 3.78 9.59
CA PHE A 858 11.38 3.05 10.63
C PHE A 858 11.99 1.71 10.25
N HIS A 859 11.28 0.64 9.90
CA HIS A 859 11.82 -0.73 9.70
C HIS A 859 13.03 -0.84 8.76
N MET A 860 13.37 0.20 7.99
CA MET A 860 14.62 0.30 7.25
C MET A 860 15.48 1.55 7.45
N PHE A 861 15.04 2.49 8.26
CA PHE A 861 16.00 3.20 9.09
C PHE A 861 16.58 2.28 10.16
N VAL A 862 15.82 1.27 10.59
CA VAL A 862 16.26 0.15 11.40
C VAL A 862 17.27 -0.66 10.65
N TYR A 863 16.87 -1.13 9.47
CA TYR A 863 17.80 -1.74 8.54
C TYR A 863 18.96 -0.79 8.32
N GLY A 864 18.63 0.47 8.02
CA GLY A 864 19.54 1.59 7.94
C GLY A 864 20.63 1.57 8.96
N LEU A 865 20.39 2.05 10.18
CA LEU A 865 21.33 2.00 11.30
C LEU A 865 21.94 0.63 11.62
N VAL A 866 21.25 -0.50 11.46
CA VAL A 866 21.86 -1.83 11.74
C VAL A 866 22.94 -2.12 10.71
N VAL A 867 22.56 -1.94 9.46
CA VAL A 867 23.39 -2.04 8.25
C VAL A 867 24.14 -0.72 8.06
N CYS A 868 24.20 0.10 9.12
CA CYS A 868 24.90 1.36 9.30
C CYS A 868 25.61 1.51 10.66
N ALA A 869 25.92 0.37 11.30
CA ALA A 869 26.83 0.30 12.45
C ALA A 869 27.95 -0.78 12.32
N VAL A 870 27.90 -1.63 11.28
CA VAL A 870 28.72 -2.83 11.03
C VAL A 870 29.88 -2.60 10.05
N VAL A 871 29.83 -1.66 9.12
CA VAL A 871 30.88 -1.47 8.08
C VAL A 871 31.44 -0.04 8.00
N LEU A 872 30.96 0.86 8.86
CA LEU A 872 31.86 1.71 9.65
C LEU A 872 32.73 0.86 10.58
N ARG A 873 32.22 -0.28 11.06
CA ARG A 873 32.97 -1.20 11.95
C ARG A 873 33.95 -2.12 11.20
N TYR A 874 33.64 -2.55 9.97
CA TYR A 874 34.49 -3.39 9.10
C TYR A 874 34.88 -2.73 7.74
N PRO A 875 35.51 -1.54 7.72
CA PRO A 875 35.72 -0.75 6.51
C PRO A 875 36.73 -1.32 5.49
N LYS A 876 37.41 -2.45 5.76
CA LYS A 876 38.21 -3.18 4.74
C LYS A 876 37.34 -4.09 3.87
N TYR A 877 36.44 -4.84 4.49
CA TYR A 877 35.48 -5.69 3.78
C TYR A 877 34.30 -4.90 3.21
N ARG A 878 34.25 -3.59 3.46
CA ARG A 878 33.52 -2.53 2.75
C ARG A 878 32.69 -3.03 1.56
N THR A 879 33.28 -3.08 0.36
CA THR A 879 32.63 -3.43 -0.92
C THR A 879 32.34 -4.93 -1.03
N TYR A 880 32.91 -5.77 -0.17
CA TYR A 880 32.71 -7.21 -0.15
C TYR A 880 31.53 -7.64 0.68
N ILE A 881 31.45 -7.33 1.98
CA ILE A 881 30.25 -7.61 2.78
C ILE A 881 29.06 -7.02 2.04
N LEU A 882 29.24 -5.87 1.39
CA LEU A 882 28.30 -5.28 0.45
C LEU A 882 28.00 -6.03 -0.82
N SER A 883 28.97 -6.22 -1.72
CA SER A 883 28.72 -6.86 -3.01
C SER A 883 28.35 -8.32 -2.83
N PHE A 884 28.71 -8.91 -1.69
CA PHE A 884 28.07 -10.06 -1.10
C PHE A 884 26.65 -9.69 -0.66
N LEU A 885 26.38 -8.72 0.19
CA LEU A 885 25.04 -8.29 0.68
C LEU A 885 24.09 -7.76 -0.44
N LEU A 886 24.40 -8.04 -1.70
CA LEU A 886 23.96 -7.42 -2.95
C LEU A 886 24.08 -8.38 -4.17
N LEU A 887 25.03 -9.30 -4.13
CA LEU A 887 24.92 -10.60 -4.77
C LEU A 887 24.22 -11.60 -3.83
N VAL A 888 23.83 -11.18 -2.62
CA VAL A 888 22.94 -11.87 -1.68
C VAL A 888 21.71 -11.03 -1.04
N TRP A 889 21.03 -9.92 -1.52
CA TRP A 889 19.50 -9.74 -1.36
C TRP A 889 18.58 -9.90 -2.64
N SER A 890 19.10 -9.71 -3.86
CA SER A 890 18.57 -9.96 -5.22
C SER A 890 18.42 -11.41 -5.88
N MET A 891 19.35 -12.37 -5.86
CA MET A 891 19.10 -13.82 -5.88
C MET A 891 17.76 -14.10 -5.24
N VAL A 892 17.60 -13.88 -3.91
CA VAL A 892 16.32 -14.17 -3.30
C VAL A 892 15.30 -13.28 -3.89
N ALA A 893 15.54 -12.03 -4.26
CA ALA A 893 14.61 -11.29 -5.11
C ALA A 893 14.16 -11.99 -6.40
N ALA A 894 14.86 -13.01 -6.88
CA ALA A 894 14.51 -13.95 -7.93
C ALA A 894 14.37 -15.41 -7.43
N ILE A 895 13.97 -15.61 -6.16
CA ILE A 895 13.76 -16.90 -5.45
C ILE A 895 12.33 -17.14 -5.02
N ILE A 896 11.61 -16.08 -4.71
CA ILE A 896 10.18 -16.13 -4.86
C ILE A 896 9.79 -15.69 -6.25
N VAL A 897 10.69 -15.11 -7.08
CA VAL A 897 10.22 -14.87 -8.44
C VAL A 897 10.02 -16.12 -9.20
N TYR A 898 11.14 -16.69 -9.58
CA TYR A 898 11.20 -17.64 -10.66
C TYR A 898 10.15 -18.78 -10.34
N VAL A 899 9.67 -18.96 -9.07
CA VAL A 899 8.47 -19.74 -8.64
C VAL A 899 7.14 -19.03 -8.77
N ASN A 900 6.94 -17.85 -8.18
CA ASN A 900 5.64 -17.53 -7.60
C ASN A 900 4.53 -17.29 -8.63
N GLU A 901 4.84 -17.42 -9.92
CA GLU A 901 3.93 -17.12 -11.01
C GLU A 901 3.65 -15.64 -11.12
N TYR A 902 4.74 -14.87 -11.28
CA TYR A 902 4.60 -13.44 -11.46
C TYR A 902 5.62 -12.67 -12.43
N GLU A 903 5.19 -11.66 -13.25
CA GLU A 903 5.76 -10.88 -14.42
C GLU A 903 6.49 -9.57 -13.98
N ALA A 904 7.09 -8.75 -14.87
CA ALA A 904 8.09 -7.73 -14.54
C ALA A 904 7.75 -6.21 -14.59
N VAL A 905 6.63 -5.76 -15.14
CA VAL A 905 6.09 -4.42 -14.78
C VAL A 905 4.61 -4.55 -14.45
N THR A 906 4.17 -3.49 -13.82
CA THR A 906 3.14 -3.41 -12.83
C THR A 906 1.97 -2.64 -13.42
N VAL A 907 0.77 -3.23 -13.59
CA VAL A 907 -0.27 -2.61 -14.44
C VAL A 907 -1.75 -3.03 -14.15
N LEU A 908 -2.72 -2.10 -14.32
CA LEU A 908 -4.18 -1.99 -13.96
C LEU A 908 -5.30 -2.37 -15.02
N PRO A 909 -6.12 -3.46 -14.96
CA PRO A 909 -7.22 -3.81 -15.93
C PRO A 909 -8.71 -3.46 -15.54
N PRO A 910 -9.38 -2.45 -16.13
CA PRO A 910 -10.16 -1.46 -15.34
C PRO A 910 -11.33 -1.75 -14.33
N GLU A 911 -11.29 -2.78 -13.45
CA GLU A 911 -12.49 -3.30 -12.73
C GLU A 911 -12.55 -3.84 -11.20
N PHE A 912 -11.76 -3.51 -10.11
CA PHE A 912 -11.35 -4.24 -8.80
C PHE A 912 -11.11 -3.28 -7.63
N PHE A 913 -10.35 -3.71 -6.61
CA PHE A 913 -9.81 -2.89 -5.54
C PHE A 913 -8.46 -3.40 -5.04
N PHE A 914 -7.59 -2.46 -4.71
CA PHE A 914 -6.17 -2.66 -4.64
C PHE A 914 -5.44 -3.04 -3.35
N TRP A 915 -6.13 -3.52 -2.31
CA TRP A 915 -5.53 -4.14 -1.09
C TRP A 915 -5.62 -5.67 -1.59
N TYR A 916 -6.72 -6.26 -2.14
CA TYR A 916 -6.93 -7.75 -2.35
C TYR A 916 -6.10 -8.67 -3.30
N TRP A 917 -5.72 -8.34 -4.54
CA TRP A 917 -4.66 -9.04 -5.27
C TRP A 917 -3.39 -9.14 -4.43
N ASP A 918 -3.10 -10.40 -4.21
CA ASP A 918 -2.09 -11.15 -4.98
C ASP A 918 -0.94 -10.27 -5.42
N MET A 919 -0.82 -9.98 -6.72
CA MET A 919 0.19 -9.13 -7.34
C MET A 919 0.65 -7.93 -6.49
N TYR A 920 -0.26 -7.29 -5.76
CA TYR A 920 0.09 -6.11 -4.97
C TYR A 920 0.68 -6.56 -3.68
N ARG A 921 -0.02 -7.40 -2.88
CA ARG A 921 0.42 -7.97 -1.56
C ARG A 921 1.89 -8.19 -1.46
N GLY A 922 2.35 -8.68 -2.58
CA GLY A 922 3.59 -9.31 -2.69
C GLY A 922 4.33 -8.78 -3.86
N THR A 923 4.04 -7.67 -4.55
CA THR A 923 5.15 -6.93 -5.20
C THR A 923 5.35 -5.53 -4.75
N TYR A 924 4.48 -5.09 -3.88
CA TYR A 924 4.31 -3.69 -3.72
C TYR A 924 4.64 -3.33 -2.27
N LEU A 925 4.63 -4.25 -1.29
CA LEU A 925 4.56 -3.83 0.10
C LEU A 925 5.51 -4.43 1.16
N PRO A 926 5.38 -5.63 1.75
CA PRO A 926 6.08 -6.14 2.97
C PRO A 926 7.62 -5.97 3.05
N THR A 927 8.36 -5.82 4.19
CA THR A 927 9.61 -4.98 4.25
C THR A 927 10.75 -5.51 3.44
N HIS A 928 10.83 -6.75 3.02
CA HIS A 928 12.13 -7.23 2.58
C HIS A 928 12.59 -6.90 1.13
N MET A 929 11.87 -6.07 0.35
CA MET A 929 11.93 -5.78 -1.10
C MET A 929 11.82 -4.32 -1.69
N TYR A 930 11.27 -3.29 -1.06
CA TYR A 930 11.97 -2.13 -0.50
C TYR A 930 12.50 -2.66 0.82
N LEU A 931 13.23 -3.73 0.77
CA LEU A 931 14.58 -3.86 1.18
C LEU A 931 15.27 -4.41 -0.11
N VAL A 932 14.81 -4.01 -1.33
CA VAL A 932 15.57 -3.49 -2.51
C VAL A 932 15.02 -2.02 -3.07
N ASN A 933 15.51 -0.73 -3.32
CA ASN A 933 16.64 0.32 -3.46
C ASN A 933 16.95 1.41 -2.32
N TYR A 934 17.85 1.31 -1.25
CA TYR A 934 17.86 2.11 0.08
C TYR A 934 18.95 3.15 0.46
N THR A 935 20.30 3.08 0.63
CA THR A 935 21.39 2.08 0.44
C THR A 935 22.01 2.07 -1.05
N ALA A 936 22.99 1.44 -1.76
CA ALA A 936 23.43 1.50 -3.29
C ALA A 936 23.58 2.83 -4.05
N ALA A 937 23.38 3.83 -3.25
CA ALA A 937 22.86 5.13 -3.45
C ALA A 937 22.91 5.77 -2.02
N ILE A 938 23.05 5.01 -0.90
CA ILE A 938 24.19 5.09 0.03
C ILE A 938 25.51 4.61 -0.64
N MET A 939 25.55 3.81 -1.71
CA MET A 939 26.67 3.73 -2.69
C MET A 939 26.79 5.08 -3.29
N GLY A 940 25.72 5.62 -3.85
CA GLY A 940 25.53 7.05 -4.02
C GLY A 940 26.04 7.82 -2.84
N SER A 941 25.62 7.58 -1.59
CA SER A 941 25.96 8.49 -0.49
C SER A 941 27.42 8.42 -0.04
N PHE A 942 28.16 7.29 0.03
CA PHE A 942 29.64 7.37 0.17
C PHE A 942 30.42 7.42 -1.13
N TYR A 943 29.90 7.04 -2.30
CA TYR A 943 30.51 7.36 -3.58
C TYR A 943 30.41 8.88 -3.79
N MET A 944 29.36 9.52 -3.26
CA MET A 944 29.17 10.96 -3.11
C MET A 944 30.06 11.50 -2.00
N LEU A 945 30.16 10.88 -0.82
CA LEU A 945 31.18 11.32 0.17
C LEU A 945 32.60 11.13 -0.39
N HIS A 946 32.84 10.17 -1.28
CA HIS A 946 34.11 9.96 -1.97
C HIS A 946 34.32 11.00 -3.07
N LEU A 947 33.30 11.35 -3.86
CA LEU A 947 33.30 12.45 -4.82
C LEU A 947 33.43 13.83 -4.13
N GLN A 948 32.85 13.99 -2.93
CA GLN A 948 32.96 15.19 -2.08
C GLN A 948 34.37 15.27 -1.47
N ARG A 949 34.89 14.17 -0.92
CA ARG A 949 36.30 14.08 -0.46
C ARG A 949 37.31 14.27 -1.59
N LYS A 950 36.98 13.87 -2.82
CA LYS A 950 37.76 14.17 -4.04
C LYS A 950 37.40 15.50 -4.72
N ASN A 951 36.57 16.33 -4.08
CA ASN A 951 36.20 17.68 -4.51
C ASN A 951 35.76 17.76 -6.00
N PHE A 952 34.95 16.79 -6.43
CA PHE A 952 34.61 16.54 -7.84
C PHE A 952 33.94 17.74 -8.52
N LYS A 953 34.64 18.36 -9.48
CA LYS A 953 34.10 19.41 -10.36
C LYS A 953 33.34 18.77 -11.53
N THR A 954 32.12 19.23 -11.81
CA THR A 954 31.29 18.68 -12.90
C THR A 954 31.73 19.17 -14.28
N PRO A 955 32.19 18.30 -15.20
CA PRO A 955 32.48 18.69 -16.58
C PRO A 955 31.19 18.94 -17.37
N LYS A 956 31.24 19.75 -18.44
CA LYS A 956 30.05 20.07 -19.28
C LYS A 956 29.33 18.80 -19.79
N MET A 957 30.09 17.78 -20.21
CA MET A 957 29.59 16.46 -20.61
C MET A 957 28.69 15.80 -19.54
N PHE A 958 29.06 15.93 -18.25
CA PHE A 958 28.28 15.39 -17.13
C PHE A 958 26.93 16.11 -16.99
N SER A 959 26.87 17.42 -17.27
CA SER A 959 25.61 18.17 -17.20
C SER A 959 24.66 17.87 -18.36
N LEU A 960 25.18 17.57 -19.55
CA LEU A 960 24.36 17.11 -20.68
C LEU A 960 23.77 15.72 -20.40
N LEU A 961 24.63 14.78 -19.98
CA LEU A 961 24.20 13.44 -19.53
C LEU A 961 23.24 13.52 -18.33
N TRP A 962 23.39 14.52 -17.46
CA TRP A 962 22.48 14.79 -16.35
C TRP A 962 21.09 15.21 -16.83
N LEU A 963 21.01 16.16 -17.77
CA LEU A 963 19.74 16.67 -18.29
C LEU A 963 18.97 15.58 -19.06
N LEU A 964 19.65 14.86 -19.95
CA LEU A 964 19.10 13.70 -20.67
C LEU A 964 18.51 12.65 -19.70
N GLY A 965 19.09 12.50 -18.50
CA GLY A 965 18.57 11.60 -17.49
C GLY A 965 17.51 12.16 -16.55
N VAL A 966 17.28 13.47 -16.52
CA VAL A 966 16.01 13.97 -15.97
C VAL A 966 14.86 13.52 -16.90
N LEU A 967 15.08 13.59 -18.22
CA LEU A 967 14.09 13.24 -19.24
C LEU A 967 13.82 11.73 -19.35
N ALA A 968 14.81 10.88 -19.05
CA ALA A 968 14.61 9.43 -19.04
C ALA A 968 13.91 8.88 -17.76
N ILE A 969 13.56 9.73 -16.78
CA ILE A 969 12.72 9.33 -15.63
C ILE A 969 11.31 8.91 -16.11
N PRO A 970 10.54 9.74 -16.83
CA PRO A 970 9.32 9.29 -17.53
C PRO A 970 9.52 8.02 -18.37
N GLY A 971 10.62 7.94 -19.14
CA GLY A 971 10.91 6.79 -20.00
C GLY A 971 11.01 5.45 -19.26
N SER A 972 11.44 5.45 -17.99
CA SER A 972 11.46 4.22 -17.17
C SER A 972 10.08 3.70 -16.78
N PHE A 973 9.03 4.53 -16.84
CA PHE A 973 7.63 4.07 -16.74
C PHE A 973 7.10 3.57 -18.09
N ALA A 974 7.54 4.16 -19.20
CA ALA A 974 7.19 3.69 -20.56
C ALA A 974 7.77 2.30 -20.88
N ALA A 975 8.83 1.85 -20.18
CA ALA A 975 9.26 0.46 -20.20
C ALA A 975 8.10 -0.50 -19.88
N GLY A 976 7.19 -0.09 -18.99
CA GLY A 976 5.96 -0.80 -18.68
C GLY A 976 5.01 -0.95 -19.86
N TYR A 977 4.99 -0.05 -20.84
CA TYR A 977 4.15 -0.16 -22.05
C TYR A 977 4.65 -1.22 -23.04
N PHE A 978 5.97 -1.37 -23.16
CA PHE A 978 6.61 -2.34 -24.05
C PHE A 978 6.65 -3.75 -23.46
N ILE A 979 6.82 -3.80 -22.14
CA ILE A 979 6.51 -4.96 -21.31
C ILE A 979 5.02 -5.30 -21.42
N TYR A 980 4.16 -4.31 -21.59
CA TYR A 980 2.73 -4.47 -21.83
C TYR A 980 2.45 -5.01 -23.25
N GLY A 981 1.66 -4.36 -24.12
CA GLY A 981 0.91 -5.07 -25.19
C GLY A 981 1.60 -5.26 -26.70
N ASN A 982 2.23 -6.40 -26.13
CA ASN A 982 3.22 -7.51 -26.35
C ASN A 982 2.77 -8.83 -25.68
N LEU A 983 2.74 -8.97 -24.33
CA LEU A 983 2.20 -10.10 -23.53
C LEU A 983 2.86 -11.49 -23.72
N PHE A 984 3.32 -12.20 -22.67
CA PHE A 984 3.77 -13.61 -22.77
C PHE A 984 3.38 -14.45 -21.54
N GLU A 985 3.61 -15.74 -21.69
CA GLU A 985 3.73 -16.71 -20.61
C GLU A 985 4.60 -16.26 -19.44
N THR A 986 4.29 -16.72 -18.24
CA THR A 986 5.06 -16.50 -17.01
C THR A 986 4.62 -17.56 -15.97
N PRO A 987 5.39 -18.01 -14.94
CA PRO A 987 6.64 -17.53 -14.30
C PRO A 987 7.89 -17.79 -15.14
N ALA A 988 9.15 -17.67 -14.64
CA ALA A 988 10.26 -17.16 -15.48
C ALA A 988 11.82 -17.43 -14.86
N VAL A 989 13.20 -17.57 -15.27
CA VAL A 989 14.37 -17.41 -16.37
C VAL A 989 15.03 -16.04 -16.94
N TRP A 990 14.51 -15.24 -17.93
CA TRP A 990 14.93 -13.88 -18.39
C TRP A 990 14.41 -12.57 -17.71
N MET A 991 13.32 -12.62 -16.96
CA MET A 991 12.32 -11.61 -16.48
C MET A 991 12.61 -11.18 -14.99
N ALA A 992 13.50 -11.93 -14.30
CA ALA A 992 14.19 -11.87 -12.98
C ALA A 992 15.71 -11.77 -13.05
N LEU A 993 16.41 -11.58 -14.16
CA LEU A 993 16.03 -11.05 -15.43
C LEU A 993 15.34 -9.66 -15.25
N VAL A 994 14.58 -9.08 -16.18
CA VAL A 994 14.39 -7.61 -16.21
C VAL A 994 13.94 -6.91 -14.94
N PHE A 995 13.08 -7.49 -14.11
CA PHE A 995 12.30 -6.69 -13.18
C PHE A 995 13.13 -5.63 -12.43
N PRO A 996 14.29 -5.91 -11.81
CA PRO A 996 15.25 -4.94 -11.31
C PRO A 996 16.04 -4.28 -12.40
N LEU A 997 16.59 -4.98 -13.37
CA LEU A 997 17.26 -4.24 -14.45
C LEU A 997 16.33 -3.27 -15.22
N GLY A 998 15.03 -3.16 -14.92
CA GLY A 998 14.16 -1.99 -15.08
C GLY A 998 13.94 -1.17 -13.79
N ARG A 999 13.66 -1.83 -12.67
CA ARG A 999 13.25 -1.25 -11.36
C ARG A 999 14.43 -0.87 -10.43
N ILE A 1000 15.52 -1.64 -10.38
CA ILE A 1000 16.89 -1.23 -10.02
C ILE A 1000 17.49 -0.36 -11.11
N LEU A 1001 17.00 -0.39 -12.34
CA LEU A 1001 17.30 0.64 -13.35
C LEU A 1001 16.41 1.90 -13.14
N TYR A 1002 15.64 1.89 -12.05
CA TYR A 1002 15.21 3.05 -11.29
C TYR A 1002 16.00 3.27 -9.98
N THR A 1003 17.11 2.55 -9.70
CA THR A 1003 18.20 2.91 -8.76
C THR A 1003 18.74 4.30 -8.86
N ALA A 1004 18.89 4.99 -10.01
CA ALA A 1004 18.31 4.96 -11.34
C ALA A 1004 18.77 6.26 -12.10
N LEU A 1005 17.85 7.21 -12.37
CA LEU A 1005 18.09 8.58 -12.83
C LEU A 1005 17.95 9.85 -11.88
N MET A 1006 17.22 9.88 -10.74
CA MET A 1006 17.13 11.03 -9.77
C MET A 1006 18.36 11.31 -8.79
N PHE A 1007 19.55 10.76 -9.04
CA PHE A 1007 20.87 11.07 -8.42
C PHE A 1007 21.97 11.16 -9.48
N LEU A 1008 21.62 10.94 -10.75
CA LEU A 1008 21.88 12.02 -11.69
C LEU A 1008 21.33 13.29 -11.04
N LEU A 1009 20.01 13.43 -10.89
CA LEU A 1009 19.33 14.59 -10.31
C LEU A 1009 19.98 15.06 -8.98
N THR A 1010 20.04 14.24 -7.92
CA THR A 1010 20.74 14.54 -6.65
C THR A 1010 22.26 14.82 -6.74
N VAL A 1011 23.11 14.09 -7.50
CA VAL A 1011 24.54 14.51 -7.64
C VAL A 1011 24.61 15.84 -8.36
N GLY A 1012 23.85 16.05 -9.43
CA GLY A 1012 23.84 17.33 -10.14
C GLY A 1012 23.16 18.46 -9.35
N PHE A 1013 22.28 18.18 -8.40
CA PHE A 1013 21.77 19.19 -7.46
C PHE A 1013 22.83 19.54 -6.40
N ILE A 1014 23.51 18.55 -5.82
CA ILE A 1014 24.56 18.77 -4.80
C ILE A 1014 25.80 19.44 -5.40
N PHE A 1015 26.29 18.95 -6.55
CA PHE A 1015 27.45 19.49 -7.27
C PHE A 1015 27.07 20.55 -8.33
N ARG A 1016 25.84 21.08 -8.30
CA ARG A 1016 25.37 22.25 -9.07
C ARG A 1016 25.52 22.17 -10.60
N ALA A 1017 25.28 20.99 -11.19
CA ALA A 1017 25.34 20.75 -12.64
C ALA A 1017 24.48 21.73 -13.46
N SER A 1018 23.26 22.07 -13.00
CA SER A 1018 22.40 23.08 -13.63
C SER A 1018 21.94 24.15 -12.64
N LYS A 1019 22.53 25.35 -12.76
CA LYS A 1019 22.18 26.54 -11.97
C LYS A 1019 20.70 26.97 -12.10
N PRO A 1020 20.06 27.06 -13.29
CA PRO A 1020 18.68 27.56 -13.40
C PRO A 1020 17.66 26.64 -12.71
N VAL A 1021 17.81 25.32 -12.82
CA VAL A 1021 16.91 24.37 -12.12
C VAL A 1021 17.06 24.48 -10.59
N LEU A 1022 18.29 24.64 -10.10
CA LEU A 1022 18.55 24.91 -8.68
C LEU A 1022 18.01 26.26 -8.20
N ARG A 1023 17.96 27.29 -9.05
CA ARG A 1023 17.32 28.57 -8.72
C ARG A 1023 15.80 28.40 -8.53
N LEU A 1024 15.15 27.63 -9.41
CA LEU A 1024 13.71 27.35 -9.36
C LEU A 1024 13.30 26.59 -8.08
N LEU A 1025 14.11 25.62 -7.63
CA LEU A 1025 13.76 24.73 -6.51
C LEU A 1025 14.13 25.27 -5.12
N ASN A 1026 14.96 26.32 -5.00
CA ASN A 1026 15.47 26.82 -3.71
C ASN A 1026 14.78 28.09 -3.17
N ILE A 1027 13.77 28.61 -3.88
CA ILE A 1027 12.95 29.74 -3.43
C ILE A 1027 12.11 29.33 -2.19
N HIS A 1028 11.50 30.29 -1.48
CA HIS A 1028 11.02 30.10 -0.11
C HIS A 1028 9.65 29.40 0.08
N LEU A 1029 8.64 29.63 -0.78
CA LEU A 1029 7.29 29.07 -0.55
C LEU A 1029 7.23 27.53 -0.67
N PHE A 1030 8.15 26.88 -1.39
CA PHE A 1030 8.32 25.42 -1.34
C PHE A 1030 8.80 24.99 0.05
N GLY A 1031 9.48 25.85 0.81
CA GLY A 1031 9.83 25.63 2.22
C GLY A 1031 8.62 25.67 3.17
N ILE A 1032 7.62 26.52 2.94
CA ILE A 1032 6.32 26.41 3.66
C ILE A 1032 5.60 25.16 3.19
N LEU A 1033 5.34 25.03 1.89
CA LEU A 1033 4.52 23.95 1.36
C LEU A 1033 5.16 22.59 1.61
N GLY A 1034 6.47 22.45 1.45
CA GLY A 1034 7.28 21.25 1.75
C GLY A 1034 7.58 21.00 3.23
N ARG A 1035 7.07 21.85 4.14
CA ARG A 1035 6.93 21.57 5.58
C ARG A 1035 5.49 21.15 5.88
N LEU A 1036 4.53 21.98 5.46
CA LEU A 1036 3.10 21.64 5.46
C LEU A 1036 2.79 20.32 4.76
N THR A 1037 3.61 19.87 3.80
CA THR A 1037 3.35 18.67 3.00
C THR A 1037 2.99 17.52 3.91
N TYR A 1038 3.61 17.32 5.07
CA TYR A 1038 3.22 16.18 5.92
C TYR A 1038 1.79 16.29 6.52
N CYS A 1039 1.34 17.45 7.03
CA CYS A 1039 -0.05 17.58 7.50
C CYS A 1039 -1.06 17.80 6.38
N ALA A 1040 -0.68 18.50 5.31
CA ALA A 1040 -1.47 18.69 4.09
C ALA A 1040 -1.66 17.40 3.33
N TYR A 1041 -0.65 16.54 3.41
CA TYR A 1041 -0.81 15.14 3.25
C TYR A 1041 -1.87 14.68 4.26
N LEU A 1042 -1.65 14.54 5.58
CA LEU A 1042 -2.56 13.83 6.51
C LEU A 1042 -4.07 13.85 6.15
N CYS A 1043 -4.63 15.02 5.87
CA CYS A 1043 -6.04 15.19 5.55
C CYS A 1043 -6.45 14.95 4.07
N HIS A 1044 -5.54 15.02 3.09
CA HIS A 1044 -5.93 15.17 1.67
C HIS A 1044 -6.91 14.14 1.16
N PHE A 1045 -6.93 12.94 1.70
CA PHE A 1045 -7.84 11.92 1.22
C PHE A 1045 -9.12 11.70 1.97
N PHE A 1046 -9.28 12.27 3.17
CA PHE A 1046 -10.65 12.53 3.62
C PHE A 1046 -11.27 13.65 2.77
N ILE A 1047 -10.45 14.58 2.28
CA ILE A 1047 -10.86 15.74 1.51
C ILE A 1047 -11.20 15.39 0.07
N THR A 1048 -10.31 14.68 -0.64
CA THR A 1048 -10.56 14.20 -2.00
C THR A 1048 -11.75 13.24 -2.05
N ARG A 1049 -11.92 12.43 -0.99
CA ARG A 1049 -13.15 11.66 -0.75
C ARG A 1049 -14.36 12.57 -0.59
N ALA A 1050 -14.41 13.41 0.43
CA ALA A 1050 -15.56 14.28 0.68
C ALA A 1050 -15.93 15.18 -0.52
N ALA A 1051 -14.94 15.70 -1.26
CA ALA A 1051 -15.15 16.56 -2.41
C ALA A 1051 -15.88 15.85 -3.56
N SER A 1052 -15.41 14.67 -3.94
CA SER A 1052 -16.05 13.88 -5.00
C SER A 1052 -17.19 12.99 -4.51
N PHE A 1053 -17.40 12.91 -3.20
CA PHE A 1053 -18.59 12.30 -2.61
C PHE A 1053 -19.75 13.28 -2.45
N GLY A 1054 -19.47 14.59 -2.46
CA GLY A 1054 -20.51 15.62 -2.54
C GLY A 1054 -21.14 15.79 -3.94
N THR A 1055 -20.54 15.25 -5.00
CA THR A 1055 -20.98 15.48 -6.39
C THR A 1055 -22.13 14.56 -6.81
N ARG A 1056 -23.35 15.11 -6.81
CA ARG A 1056 -24.62 14.42 -7.14
C ARG A 1056 -24.92 14.30 -8.65
N ARG A 1057 -23.89 14.24 -9.50
CA ARG A 1057 -24.00 14.10 -10.97
C ARG A 1057 -22.77 13.36 -11.51
N LEU A 1058 -22.89 12.71 -12.66
CA LEU A 1058 -21.73 12.22 -13.41
C LEU A 1058 -20.81 13.42 -13.73
N ALA A 1059 -19.58 13.40 -13.23
CA ALA A 1059 -18.55 14.32 -13.68
C ALA A 1059 -18.27 14.06 -15.16
N ASN A 1060 -18.11 15.13 -15.96
CA ASN A 1060 -17.69 14.92 -17.34
C ASN A 1060 -16.19 14.63 -17.36
N LEU A 1061 -15.82 13.61 -18.14
CA LEU A 1061 -14.45 13.12 -18.24
C LEU A 1061 -13.59 14.03 -19.16
N ASP A 1062 -13.60 15.34 -18.87
CA ASP A 1062 -12.77 16.31 -19.56
C ASP A 1062 -11.51 16.65 -18.77
N VAL A 1063 -10.43 16.89 -19.50
CA VAL A 1063 -9.11 17.21 -18.96
C VAL A 1063 -9.16 18.52 -18.15
N PHE A 1064 -10.03 19.47 -18.50
CA PHE A 1064 -10.18 20.72 -17.76
C PHE A 1064 -10.93 20.55 -16.43
N GLU A 1065 -12.08 19.87 -16.44
CA GLU A 1065 -12.93 19.65 -15.26
C GLU A 1065 -12.19 18.81 -14.19
N MET A 1066 -11.49 17.78 -14.64
CA MET A 1066 -10.71 16.89 -13.79
C MET A 1066 -9.40 17.52 -13.26
N ASN A 1067 -8.73 18.39 -14.03
CA ASN A 1067 -7.65 19.23 -13.49
C ASN A 1067 -8.19 20.22 -12.45
N THR A 1068 -9.40 20.77 -12.65
CA THR A 1068 -10.04 21.68 -11.69
C THR A 1068 -10.32 20.97 -10.36
N SER A 1069 -10.82 19.73 -10.40
CA SER A 1069 -10.95 18.85 -9.22
C SER A 1069 -9.58 18.57 -8.55
N SER A 1070 -8.58 18.20 -9.36
CA SER A 1070 -7.19 17.96 -8.91
C SER A 1070 -6.57 19.12 -8.14
N TRP A 1071 -6.87 20.35 -8.55
CA TRP A 1071 -6.42 21.56 -7.90
C TRP A 1071 -7.24 21.92 -6.67
N SER A 1072 -8.58 21.78 -6.71
CA SER A 1072 -9.46 22.20 -5.61
C SER A 1072 -9.16 21.40 -4.34
N THR A 1073 -9.02 20.08 -4.45
CA THR A 1073 -8.69 19.24 -3.29
C THR A 1073 -7.24 19.41 -2.87
N LEU A 1074 -6.28 19.62 -3.78
CA LEU A 1074 -4.88 19.92 -3.42
C LEU A 1074 -4.80 21.17 -2.53
N VAL A 1075 -5.58 22.20 -2.84
CA VAL A 1075 -5.69 23.43 -2.04
C VAL A 1075 -6.39 23.14 -0.71
N MET A 1076 -7.56 22.51 -0.70
CA MET A 1076 -8.29 22.18 0.53
C MET A 1076 -7.46 21.31 1.49
N SER A 1077 -6.64 20.43 0.93
CA SER A 1077 -5.67 19.61 1.65
C SER A 1077 -4.59 20.44 2.31
N TYR A 1078 -4.00 21.41 1.60
CA TYR A 1078 -3.07 22.34 2.22
C TYR A 1078 -3.72 23.24 3.28
N VAL A 1079 -5.03 23.54 3.17
CA VAL A 1079 -5.79 24.31 4.18
C VAL A 1079 -6.03 23.49 5.46
N PHE A 1080 -6.58 22.27 5.37
CA PHE A 1080 -6.73 21.41 6.55
C PHE A 1080 -5.39 20.98 7.13
N GLY A 1081 -4.39 20.76 6.28
CA GLY A 1081 -3.02 20.49 6.71
C GLY A 1081 -2.40 21.64 7.48
N TRP A 1082 -2.70 22.88 7.09
CA TRP A 1082 -2.30 24.06 7.84
C TRP A 1082 -2.99 24.14 9.20
N LEU A 1083 -4.29 23.84 9.31
CA LEU A 1083 -4.99 23.75 10.59
C LEU A 1083 -4.39 22.66 11.50
N LEU A 1084 -4.21 21.44 11.00
CA LEU A 1084 -3.53 20.35 11.71
C LEU A 1084 -2.09 20.73 12.10
N CYS A 1085 -1.39 21.46 11.25
CA CYS A 1085 -0.03 21.92 11.53
C CYS A 1085 0.03 22.99 12.62
N LEU A 1086 -0.94 23.89 12.72
CA LEU A 1086 -0.96 24.94 13.76
C LEU A 1086 -1.61 24.50 15.08
N MET A 1087 -2.54 23.55 15.05
CA MET A 1087 -3.28 23.08 16.24
C MET A 1087 -2.71 21.79 16.85
N LEU A 1088 -1.96 21.00 16.10
CA LEU A 1088 -1.34 19.76 16.56
C LEU A 1088 0.17 19.71 16.27
N GLU A 1089 0.60 19.70 15.01
CA GLU A 1089 2.02 19.43 14.68
C GLU A 1089 2.98 20.44 15.31
N SER A 1090 2.79 21.74 15.07
CA SER A 1090 3.67 22.80 15.58
C SER A 1090 3.58 22.97 17.09
N PRO A 1091 2.39 22.90 17.73
CA PRO A 1091 2.28 22.75 19.17
C PRO A 1091 3.04 21.55 19.71
N PHE A 1092 2.98 20.37 19.08
CA PHE A 1092 3.76 19.20 19.48
C PHE A 1092 5.23 19.23 19.04
N ILE A 1093 5.63 20.11 18.13
CA ILE A 1093 7.04 20.44 17.82
C ILE A 1093 7.61 21.42 18.87
N ALA A 1094 6.80 22.35 19.38
CA ALA A 1094 7.15 23.24 20.50
C ALA A 1094 7.14 22.49 21.84
N LEU A 1095 6.11 21.66 22.03
CA LEU A 1095 6.04 20.54 22.95
C LEU A 1095 6.86 19.32 22.45
N GLN A 1096 7.91 19.61 21.66
CA GLN A 1096 9.09 18.79 21.42
C GLN A 1096 10.40 19.57 21.63
N LYS A 1097 10.34 20.89 21.87
CA LYS A 1097 11.51 21.69 22.21
C LYS A 1097 11.65 21.89 23.72
N ILE A 1098 10.59 22.30 24.42
CA ILE A 1098 10.65 22.89 25.79
C ILE A 1098 10.91 21.90 26.93
N LEU A 1099 10.18 20.78 26.98
CA LEU A 1099 10.32 19.72 28.00
C LEU A 1099 11.45 18.77 27.62
N PHE A 1100 11.72 18.62 26.32
CA PHE A 1100 12.96 18.12 25.70
C PHE A 1100 14.01 19.27 25.99
N GLU A 1101 14.10 19.85 27.24
CA GLU A 1101 15.08 20.89 27.74
C GLU A 1101 15.35 20.94 29.33
N SER A 1102 15.23 19.83 30.13
CA SER A 1102 15.75 19.54 31.57
C SER A 1102 16.44 18.19 32.26
N LEU A 1103 16.97 16.91 31.95
CA LEU A 1103 17.45 15.74 30.99
C LEU A 1103 18.50 15.51 29.69
N HIS A 1104 19.33 16.20 28.76
CA HIS A 1104 20.07 17.53 28.23
C HIS A 1104 20.90 18.70 28.95
N GLY A 1105 20.45 19.97 28.96
CA GLY A 1105 20.98 21.15 29.70
C GLY A 1105 21.03 21.10 31.25
N LYS A 1106 21.18 19.91 31.83
CA LYS A 1106 21.56 19.61 33.24
C LYS A 1106 22.80 18.64 33.25
N ARG A 1107 23.42 18.41 32.08
CA ARG A 1107 24.81 17.95 31.92
C ARG A 1107 25.79 19.14 31.84
N ARG A 1108 25.26 20.35 31.61
CA ARG A 1108 26.03 21.57 31.32
C ARG A 1108 26.27 22.43 32.58
N SER A 1109 26.20 21.79 33.75
CA SER A 1109 26.26 22.42 35.09
C SER A 1109 27.27 21.76 36.03
N ASN A 1110 28.01 20.75 35.57
CA ASN A 1110 28.92 19.94 36.41
C ASN A 1110 30.35 19.85 35.87
N MET A 1111 30.58 20.39 34.67
CA MET A 1111 31.86 20.67 34.00
C MET A 1111 31.56 21.92 33.14
N ASP A 1112 32.19 23.09 33.29
CA ASP A 1112 33.37 23.42 34.10
C ASP A 1112 33.08 24.54 35.13
N GLY A 1113 33.73 24.43 36.28
CA GLY A 1113 33.92 25.48 37.27
C GLY A 1113 35.34 25.30 37.83
N ASN A 1114 36.12 26.38 37.83
CA ASN A 1114 37.59 26.39 37.76
C ASN A 1114 38.10 25.88 36.38
N GLU A 1115 39.08 26.51 35.72
CA GLU A 1115 40.02 27.56 36.16
C GLU A 1115 40.35 28.56 35.02
N HIS A 1116 40.96 29.71 35.36
CA HIS A 1116 41.38 30.74 34.39
C HIS A 1116 42.65 30.33 33.61
N PHE A 1117 42.69 30.54 32.28
CA PHE A 1117 43.56 31.58 31.66
C PHE A 1117 43.31 31.77 30.14
N GLN A 1118 44.11 32.65 29.52
CA GLN A 1118 44.03 33.15 28.13
C GLN A 1118 44.38 32.10 27.05
N GLY A 1119 43.90 32.28 25.80
CA GLY A 1119 44.56 31.65 24.64
C GLY A 1119 43.72 31.51 23.35
N ASN A 1120 44.28 32.01 22.25
CA ASN A 1120 43.81 32.01 20.86
C ASN A 1120 43.05 30.78 20.30
N LEU A 1121 42.18 31.05 19.31
CA LEU A 1121 41.73 30.10 18.28
C LEU A 1121 42.94 29.56 17.46
N PRO A 1122 42.86 28.36 16.82
CA PRO A 1122 41.89 28.11 15.75
C PRO A 1122 41.25 26.70 15.74
N GLN A 1123 40.41 26.49 14.73
CA GLN A 1123 39.72 25.23 14.45
C GLN A 1123 40.67 24.14 13.94
N THR A 1124 40.35 22.87 14.21
CA THR A 1124 40.22 21.86 13.13
C THR A 1124 39.51 20.58 13.57
N THR A 1125 38.93 19.89 12.58
CA THR A 1125 38.51 18.48 12.64
C THR A 1125 39.65 17.56 12.22
N ALA A 1126 39.88 16.42 12.90
CA ALA A 1126 40.32 15.18 12.22
C ALA A 1126 40.31 13.90 13.08
N SER A 1127 40.20 12.79 12.34
CA SER A 1127 40.82 11.46 12.55
C SER A 1127 40.35 10.52 13.67
N PHE A 1128 39.87 9.34 13.23
CA PHE A 1128 40.22 8.05 13.82
C PHE A 1128 40.36 6.97 12.73
N LEU A 1129 41.44 7.04 11.96
CA LEU A 1129 41.96 5.95 11.14
C LEU A 1129 43.49 6.03 11.20
N GLY A 1130 44.10 5.06 11.88
CA GLY A 1130 45.56 5.01 12.08
C GLY A 1130 46.31 4.76 10.78
N SER A 1131 47.52 5.31 10.72
CA SER A 1131 48.46 5.22 9.60
C SER A 1131 49.52 4.14 9.83
N ASP A 1132 49.99 3.52 8.75
CA ASP A 1132 51.37 3.04 8.62
C ASP A 1132 52.18 4.09 7.81
N ALA A 1133 53.48 4.18 8.07
CA ALA A 1133 54.37 5.29 7.68
C ALA A 1133 55.27 4.93 6.44
N PRO A 1134 56.27 5.73 5.98
CA PRO A 1134 56.71 7.08 6.42
C PRO A 1134 56.96 8.13 5.28
N HIS A 1135 57.40 9.34 5.70
CA HIS A 1135 58.15 10.42 5.00
C HIS A 1135 58.52 10.26 3.51
N ASP A 1136 58.41 11.29 2.66
CA ASP A 1136 59.40 12.41 2.65
C ASP A 1136 58.91 13.79 2.08
N LYS A 1137 59.85 14.75 1.98
CA LYS A 1137 59.75 16.23 1.82
C LYS A 1137 58.79 16.88 0.77
N ALA A 1138 58.46 18.14 1.06
CA ALA A 1138 58.01 19.20 0.13
C ALA A 1138 59.20 19.76 -0.71
N PRO A 1139 59.11 20.77 -1.63
CA PRO A 1139 58.20 21.94 -1.71
C PRO A 1139 57.51 22.05 -3.11
N LYS A 1140 57.02 23.17 -3.67
CA LYS A 1140 57.11 24.63 -3.41
C LYS A 1140 55.83 25.34 -3.92
N ALA A 1141 55.69 26.64 -3.66
CA ALA A 1141 54.56 27.45 -4.13
C ALA A 1141 54.76 27.94 -5.58
N ASP A 1142 53.70 28.52 -6.17
CA ASP A 1142 53.78 29.89 -6.73
C ASP A 1142 52.38 30.52 -6.92
N VAL A 1143 52.38 31.82 -7.19
CA VAL A 1143 51.23 32.76 -7.20
C VAL A 1143 50.88 33.08 -8.68
N GLU A 1144 49.63 33.37 -9.06
CA GLU A 1144 49.13 34.74 -9.22
C GLU A 1144 47.61 34.85 -9.44
N SER A 1145 47.09 36.05 -9.18
CA SER A 1145 45.71 36.49 -9.44
C SER A 1145 45.55 37.11 -10.83
N TYR A 1146 44.31 37.42 -11.25
CA TYR A 1146 43.99 38.83 -11.62
C TYR A 1146 42.49 39.15 -11.54
N SER A 1147 42.16 40.44 -11.59
CA SER A 1147 40.80 41.04 -11.52
C SER A 1147 39.89 40.59 -12.68
N SER A 1148 38.58 40.37 -12.51
CA SER A 1148 37.50 41.26 -12.03
C SER A 1148 37.06 42.34 -13.04
N THR A 1149 35.83 42.16 -13.53
CA THR A 1149 34.82 43.15 -13.96
C THR A 1149 33.55 42.30 -14.16
N THR A 1150 32.46 42.44 -13.40
CA THR A 1150 31.61 43.60 -13.10
C THR A 1150 30.66 43.90 -14.27
N GLU A 1151 29.42 44.30 -13.92
CA GLU A 1151 28.26 44.55 -14.80
C GLU A 1151 27.48 43.32 -15.28
N GLN A 1152 26.13 43.32 -15.29
CA GLN A 1152 25.20 44.20 -14.57
C GLN A 1152 23.87 43.47 -14.27
N LEU A 1153 23.23 43.88 -13.15
CA LEU A 1153 21.78 43.85 -12.86
C LEU A 1153 20.93 42.55 -13.00
N ARG A 1154 20.28 42.23 -11.86
CA ARG A 1154 19.02 41.46 -11.63
C ARG A 1154 19.08 39.91 -11.56
N LEU A 1155 18.72 39.42 -10.36
CA LEU A 1155 18.25 38.07 -9.97
C LEU A 1155 19.28 36.93 -9.99
#